data_AF-A0A9D1IXN8-F1
#
_entry.id   AF-A0A9D1IXN8-F1
#
_cell.length_a   1.000
_cell.length_b   1.000
_cell.length_c   1.000
_cell.angle_alpha   90.00
_cell.angle_beta   90.00
_cell.angle_gamma   90.00
#
_symmetry.space_group_name_H-M   'P 1'
#
loop_
_entity.id
_entity.type
_entity.pdbx_description
1 polymer ?
#
loop_
_entity_poly.entity_id
_entity_poly.type
_entity_poly.pdbx_seq_one_letter_code
_entity_poly.pdbx_strand_id
1 'polypeptide(L)'
;MKKLTQRLVAALLAAVLLAGALPAYAADNGDPNPTRRVLTLHETIIFYDDRTHVAYADTHDWPSSGTVCMEVAGRFTLSDLNGFTIPANLIVDVYQRFDGDKLQFLVRYDTTNGRPVTVTDAEADAANAGRVAGFSDVNVDDYYADAVQWAVENGVTTGTSATAFSPDATVTRAEAVTFLWRAAGSPEPAAASSAFSDVADPGAYYYKAVLWAAEQGITNGVGGGRFDLNATLAYDQILAMLCRAAGGDASGSDWSSAAVSWAASNGLTDGLDFAAQDNCPRSDVVYCLWMQLADHGETSAESPQNVPAGLSDLDGARAAIINGFLERQTQIDVSAYNLESSAALELALEIADKDGENPYRISLLSCYQSAGEPAGSLGVYYLWDVSSSEPGSSEEVQAMAEDIAAEVVTSGMSDYEAAKALHDYLVLNCAYDMHYYSGNIPAESYTAYGALANGTAVCAGYAKAYQALLEAVGIPCEYVTGYGNGGSHAWNLVQIDGEWYHVDATWDDPVPNREGYVRYDYFLKSDAYMGRDHSNWQQKQVCTSTRYDNADLPDTEEQAEQEQQEQQTQQDAQLQETIDAFLQLCCDAIDALPFQTEAALQAATDDELNDAYRVTIELPANQLTREQLYLFYEQARTELPSRYPGIRVGSLDTSAPSLGLYRDDVREEQDRRRTLLQDEQDRQDAEDAADAVEIQARIEQTIQSMDCETFQLTLSGYTDEAVRLACSNMAASGYSFGGYTASDYRLRAESGGVVNITNYKWVETEVQRYVELLEAAIDNRELQVELAPGSYPDREGWYYASSASRRVGTEGYTTASGLVCGQDYEVIHRGSHVDTDVHTVTLRYPDQTNLSVDDYVAQIQSAIRNGETSVQLQFQSGDDSRFRIEEAYSIVNEDGYSFDGYTCGVNYTLGTRGSNSSTGIYTISIQYISE
;
A
#
# COMPACT_ATOMS: atom_id res chain seq x y z
N MET A 1 5.96 37.07 -40.15
CA MET A 1 4.62 36.50 -39.87
C MET A 1 3.78 36.25 -41.12
N LYS A 2 3.37 37.23 -41.95
CA LYS A 2 2.56 36.96 -43.17
C LYS A 2 3.16 35.98 -44.21
N LYS A 3 4.49 35.92 -44.37
CA LYS A 3 5.16 34.91 -45.22
C LYS A 3 5.35 33.53 -44.56
N LEU A 4 5.22 33.46 -43.23
CA LEU A 4 5.32 32.24 -42.43
C LEU A 4 3.97 31.50 -42.45
N THR A 5 2.87 32.23 -42.25
CA THR A 5 1.50 31.73 -42.36
C THR A 5 1.18 31.25 -43.78
N GLN A 6 1.65 31.95 -44.83
CA GLN A 6 1.46 31.52 -46.22
C GLN A 6 2.20 30.23 -46.60
N ARG A 7 3.32 29.89 -45.94
CA ARG A 7 4.10 28.68 -46.24
C ARG A 7 3.61 27.46 -45.47
N LEU A 8 3.14 27.66 -44.22
CA LEU A 8 2.49 26.60 -43.44
C LEU A 8 1.11 26.25 -44.04
N VAL A 9 0.33 27.26 -44.46
CA VAL A 9 -0.95 27.05 -45.15
C VAL A 9 -0.75 26.36 -46.50
N ALA A 10 0.35 26.64 -47.23
CA ALA A 10 0.66 25.94 -48.49
C ALA A 10 1.08 24.47 -48.28
N ALA A 11 1.78 24.15 -47.17
CA ALA A 11 2.16 22.78 -46.81
C ALA A 11 0.95 21.94 -46.34
N LEU A 12 0.04 22.55 -45.56
CA LEU A 12 -1.23 21.94 -45.15
C LEU A 12 -2.22 21.82 -46.33
N LEU A 13 -2.31 22.82 -47.22
CA LEU A 13 -3.09 22.70 -48.46
C LEU A 13 -2.53 21.63 -49.40
N ALA A 14 -1.22 21.43 -49.47
CA ALA A 14 -0.62 20.37 -50.28
C ALA A 14 -0.98 18.98 -49.73
N ALA A 15 -0.98 18.80 -48.39
CA ALA A 15 -1.40 17.56 -47.74
C ALA A 15 -2.90 17.27 -47.93
N VAL A 16 -3.76 18.30 -47.88
CA VAL A 16 -5.22 18.16 -48.09
C VAL A 16 -5.58 18.00 -49.57
N LEU A 17 -4.89 18.69 -50.50
CA LEU A 17 -5.08 18.52 -51.95
C LEU A 17 -4.59 17.16 -52.44
N LEU A 18 -3.60 16.55 -51.80
CA LEU A 18 -3.13 15.18 -52.09
C LEU A 18 -4.12 14.11 -51.59
N ALA A 19 -4.91 14.39 -50.54
CA ALA A 19 -5.97 13.50 -50.06
C ALA A 19 -7.22 13.52 -50.95
N GLY A 20 -7.49 14.65 -51.62
CA GLY A 20 -8.68 14.85 -52.45
C GLY A 20 -8.61 14.34 -53.89
N ALA A 21 -7.47 13.80 -54.36
CA ALA A 21 -7.32 13.45 -55.78
C ALA A 21 -6.43 12.22 -56.02
N LEU A 22 -6.83 11.01 -55.62
CA LEU A 22 -6.39 9.76 -56.27
C LEU A 22 -7.43 8.62 -56.06
N PRO A 23 -7.61 7.71 -57.03
CA PRO A 23 -8.69 6.73 -57.07
C PRO A 23 -8.43 5.51 -56.15
N ALA A 24 -9.51 4.85 -55.74
CA ALA A 24 -9.52 3.66 -54.89
C ALA A 24 -8.44 2.64 -55.28
N TYR A 25 -7.43 2.49 -54.43
CA TYR A 25 -6.48 1.39 -54.48
C TYR A 25 -7.10 0.21 -53.73
N ALA A 26 -7.22 -0.94 -54.38
CA ALA A 26 -7.84 -2.12 -53.81
C ALA A 26 -7.06 -2.60 -52.58
N ALA A 27 -7.79 -2.86 -51.50
CA ALA A 27 -7.29 -3.46 -50.26
C ALA A 27 -6.63 -4.80 -50.55
N ASP A 28 -5.40 -4.97 -50.08
CA ASP A 28 -4.80 -6.30 -49.89
C ASP A 28 -5.06 -6.72 -48.44
N ASN A 29 -5.47 -7.97 -48.27
CA ASN A 29 -6.14 -8.48 -47.07
C ASN A 29 -5.28 -8.36 -45.80
N GLY A 30 -5.71 -7.57 -44.82
CA GLY A 30 -5.27 -7.68 -43.42
C GLY A 30 -4.83 -6.41 -42.68
N ASP A 31 -4.89 -5.20 -43.27
CA ASP A 31 -4.56 -3.94 -42.57
C ASP A 31 -5.86 -3.16 -42.27
N PRO A 32 -6.20 -2.86 -40.99
CA PRO A 32 -7.42 -2.14 -40.65
C PRO A 32 -7.36 -0.63 -40.90
N ASN A 33 -6.23 -0.05 -41.38
CA ASN A 33 -6.10 1.40 -41.54
C ASN A 33 -5.63 1.85 -42.96
N PRO A 34 -6.52 2.36 -43.84
CA PRO A 34 -6.25 2.56 -45.28
C PRO A 34 -5.40 3.79 -45.65
N THR A 35 -4.68 4.43 -44.72
CA THR A 35 -4.12 5.79 -44.91
C THR A 35 -2.61 5.95 -44.70
N ARG A 36 -1.85 4.86 -44.81
CA ARG A 36 -0.40 4.83 -44.56
C ARG A 36 0.43 5.37 -45.75
N ARG A 37 1.30 6.38 -45.56
CA ARG A 37 2.35 6.77 -46.53
C ARG A 37 3.72 6.93 -45.85
N VAL A 38 4.77 6.49 -46.54
CA VAL A 38 6.19 6.66 -46.16
C VAL A 38 6.78 7.87 -46.89
N LEU A 39 7.42 8.79 -46.16
CA LEU A 39 8.13 9.95 -46.74
C LEU A 39 9.62 9.68 -46.94
N THR A 40 10.22 10.35 -47.93
CA THR A 40 11.64 10.23 -48.30
C THR A 40 12.51 11.29 -47.61
N LEU A 41 13.80 11.00 -47.42
CA LEU A 41 14.80 11.87 -46.78
C LEU A 41 14.83 13.32 -47.35
N HIS A 42 14.53 13.49 -48.63
CA HIS A 42 14.52 14.80 -49.28
C HIS A 42 13.31 15.66 -48.88
N GLU A 43 12.18 15.03 -48.53
CA GLU A 43 10.98 15.71 -48.05
C GLU A 43 11.15 16.21 -46.60
N THR A 44 12.03 15.58 -45.81
CA THR A 44 12.32 15.97 -44.41
C THR A 44 13.25 17.19 -44.29
N ILE A 45 14.17 17.40 -45.23
CA ILE A 45 15.18 18.48 -45.17
C ILE A 45 14.54 19.89 -45.29
N ILE A 46 13.34 20.01 -45.84
CA ILE A 46 12.63 21.29 -45.99
C ILE A 46 12.10 21.84 -44.64
N PHE A 47 12.04 21.02 -43.59
CA PHE A 47 11.55 21.41 -42.26
C PHE A 47 12.61 22.02 -41.32
N TYR A 48 13.89 22.03 -41.71
CA TYR A 48 14.99 22.52 -40.88
C TYR A 48 15.57 23.83 -41.45
N ASP A 49 15.42 24.94 -40.72
CA ASP A 49 16.25 26.16 -40.87
C ASP A 49 16.93 26.45 -39.53
N ASP A 50 18.25 26.53 -39.55
CA ASP A 50 19.21 26.54 -38.44
C ASP A 50 19.19 27.84 -37.59
N ARG A 51 18.03 28.45 -37.34
CA ARG A 51 17.93 29.75 -36.64
C ARG A 51 16.87 29.88 -35.56
N THR A 52 16.17 28.80 -35.21
CA THR A 52 15.19 28.82 -34.12
C THR A 52 15.58 27.77 -33.08
N HIS A 53 16.26 28.22 -32.02
CA HIS A 53 16.60 27.42 -30.85
C HIS A 53 15.38 26.67 -30.28
N VAL A 54 15.36 25.35 -30.43
CA VAL A 54 14.65 24.38 -29.57
C VAL A 54 15.52 23.11 -29.47
N ALA A 55 15.78 22.70 -28.22
CA ALA A 55 16.41 21.48 -27.71
C ALA A 55 17.72 20.96 -28.37
N TYR A 56 18.85 21.22 -27.70
CA TYR A 56 20.01 20.33 -27.76
C TYR A 56 19.69 19.09 -26.90
N ALA A 57 19.75 17.89 -27.49
CA ALA A 57 19.97 16.66 -26.73
C ALA A 57 21.45 16.31 -26.87
N ASP A 58 22.16 16.23 -25.74
CA ASP A 58 23.54 15.72 -25.70
C ASP A 58 23.52 14.25 -26.16
N THR A 59 24.31 13.91 -27.16
CA THR A 59 24.20 12.65 -27.91
C THR A 59 24.98 11.49 -27.28
N HIS A 60 25.44 11.62 -26.04
CA HIS A 60 26.30 10.59 -25.42
C HIS A 60 25.54 9.54 -24.60
N ASP A 61 24.26 9.76 -24.26
CA ASP A 61 23.45 8.81 -23.47
C ASP A 61 22.05 8.56 -24.08
N TRP A 62 21.99 8.13 -25.34
CA TRP A 62 20.73 7.65 -25.93
C TRP A 62 20.65 6.12 -25.85
N PRO A 63 19.56 5.55 -25.32
CA PRO A 63 19.38 4.10 -25.31
C PRO A 63 19.23 3.58 -26.75
N SER A 64 19.85 2.44 -27.04
CA SER A 64 19.80 1.76 -28.34
C SER A 64 18.40 1.30 -28.77
N SER A 65 17.40 1.49 -27.91
CA SER A 65 15.98 1.27 -28.16
C SER A 65 15.17 2.08 -27.14
N GLY A 66 14.31 2.99 -27.61
CA GLY A 66 13.42 3.78 -26.76
C GLY A 66 12.69 4.88 -27.52
N THR A 67 11.47 5.19 -27.06
CA THR A 67 10.61 6.27 -27.55
C THR A 67 11.07 7.61 -26.98
N VAL A 68 11.13 8.66 -27.80
CA VAL A 68 11.28 10.05 -27.33
C VAL A 68 10.01 10.81 -27.74
N CYS A 69 9.21 11.23 -26.76
CA CYS A 69 8.05 12.08 -26.99
C CYS A 69 8.50 13.55 -27.07
N MET A 70 8.06 14.26 -28.12
CA MET A 70 8.14 15.72 -28.18
C MET A 70 6.71 16.28 -28.15
N GLU A 71 6.38 17.02 -27.10
CA GLU A 71 5.08 17.67 -26.95
C GLU A 71 5.12 19.05 -27.62
N VAL A 72 4.27 19.29 -28.62
CA VAL A 72 4.14 20.61 -29.28
C VAL A 72 2.97 21.36 -28.64
N ALA A 73 3.28 22.29 -27.73
CA ALA A 73 2.27 23.11 -27.05
C ALA A 73 1.81 24.30 -27.92
N GLY A 74 0.51 24.38 -28.24
CA GLY A 74 -0.14 25.61 -28.71
C GLY A 74 -1.54 25.45 -29.34
N ARG A 75 -2.55 26.17 -28.81
CA ARG A 75 -3.88 26.37 -29.45
C ARG A 75 -3.79 27.45 -30.55
N PHE A 76 -4.23 27.14 -31.77
CA PHE A 76 -4.47 28.16 -32.82
C PHE A 76 -5.97 28.36 -33.03
N THR A 77 -6.46 29.61 -33.02
CA THR A 77 -7.83 29.95 -33.42
C THR A 77 -7.90 30.33 -34.90
N LEU A 78 -8.84 29.68 -35.61
CA LEU A 78 -9.03 29.73 -37.06
C LEU A 78 -9.90 30.94 -37.48
N SER A 79 -9.42 31.79 -38.39
CA SER A 79 -10.31 32.71 -39.14
C SER A 79 -10.02 32.84 -40.64
N ASP A 80 -9.12 32.05 -41.23
CA ASP A 80 -8.70 32.23 -42.65
C ASP A 80 -8.68 30.94 -43.53
N LEU A 81 -9.41 29.87 -43.19
CA LEU A 81 -9.50 28.68 -44.04
C LEU A 81 -10.90 28.53 -44.66
N ASN A 82 -10.95 28.55 -45.99
CA ASN A 82 -12.13 28.43 -46.87
C ASN A 82 -13.08 27.25 -46.55
N GLY A 83 -13.87 27.36 -45.49
CA GLY A 83 -15.06 26.53 -45.26
C GLY A 83 -14.85 25.04 -44.99
N PHE A 84 -13.65 24.61 -44.56
CA PHE A 84 -13.43 23.23 -44.08
C PHE A 84 -13.20 23.20 -42.57
N THR A 85 -13.97 22.33 -41.89
CA THR A 85 -13.85 22.06 -40.45
C THR A 85 -12.87 20.91 -40.23
N ILE A 86 -11.87 21.10 -39.36
CA ILE A 86 -11.01 20.02 -38.84
C ILE A 86 -11.44 19.75 -37.39
N PRO A 87 -11.58 18.48 -36.95
CA PRO A 87 -11.89 18.15 -35.55
C PRO A 87 -10.80 18.66 -34.59
N ALA A 88 -11.18 19.03 -33.37
CA ALA A 88 -10.32 19.75 -32.41
C ALA A 88 -9.09 18.97 -31.88
N ASN A 89 -8.90 17.69 -32.24
CA ASN A 89 -7.92 16.81 -31.58
C ASN A 89 -7.07 15.99 -32.58
N LEU A 90 -6.34 16.66 -33.48
CA LEU A 90 -5.37 15.99 -34.36
C LEU A 90 -4.04 15.79 -33.60
N ILE A 91 -3.68 14.53 -33.31
CA ILE A 91 -2.36 14.14 -32.78
C ILE A 91 -1.49 13.64 -33.94
N VAL A 92 -0.22 14.05 -33.98
CA VAL A 92 0.76 13.67 -35.01
C VAL A 92 1.98 13.07 -34.33
N ASP A 93 2.14 11.75 -34.41
CA ASP A 93 3.34 11.05 -33.95
C ASP A 93 4.34 10.88 -35.10
N VAL A 94 5.63 11.06 -34.80
CA VAL A 94 6.74 10.87 -35.75
C VAL A 94 7.74 9.88 -35.17
N TYR A 95 7.91 8.75 -35.87
CA TYR A 95 8.87 7.70 -35.48
C TYR A 95 10.14 7.73 -36.34
N GLN A 96 11.27 7.34 -35.75
CA GLN A 96 12.51 7.03 -36.46
C GLN A 96 12.74 5.52 -36.49
N ARG A 97 12.91 4.93 -37.68
CA ARG A 97 13.40 3.55 -37.85
C ARG A 97 14.53 3.52 -38.86
N PHE A 98 15.60 2.80 -38.55
CA PHE A 98 16.67 2.49 -39.50
C PHE A 98 16.40 1.13 -40.14
N ASP A 99 16.33 1.11 -41.48
CA ASP A 99 16.38 -0.10 -42.30
C ASP A 99 17.56 0.05 -43.28
N GLY A 100 18.73 -0.48 -42.89
CA GLY A 100 20.00 -0.20 -43.57
C GLY A 100 20.34 1.29 -43.60
N ASP A 101 20.65 1.83 -44.78
CA ASP A 101 21.19 3.18 -44.98
C ASP A 101 20.11 4.28 -45.15
N LYS A 102 18.82 3.97 -44.93
CA LYS A 102 17.70 4.89 -45.20
C LYS A 102 16.90 5.19 -43.93
N LEU A 103 16.65 6.49 -43.69
CA LEU A 103 15.66 6.96 -42.71
C LEU A 103 14.26 6.96 -43.31
N GLN A 104 13.28 6.49 -42.52
CA GLN A 104 11.85 6.60 -42.81
C GLN A 104 11.11 7.24 -41.63
N PHE A 105 10.12 8.09 -41.96
CA PHE A 105 9.19 8.71 -41.02
C PHE A 105 7.77 8.22 -41.31
N LEU A 106 7.05 7.81 -40.27
CA LEU A 106 5.66 7.36 -40.35
C LEU A 106 4.76 8.38 -39.62
N VAL A 107 3.68 8.80 -40.27
CA VAL A 107 2.66 9.71 -39.72
C VAL A 107 1.31 8.97 -39.69
N ARG A 108 0.60 9.00 -38.55
CA ARG A 108 -0.75 8.43 -38.38
C ARG A 108 -1.74 9.49 -37.88
N TYR A 109 -3.02 9.31 -38.20
CA TYR A 109 -4.14 10.10 -37.69
C TYR A 109 -5.29 9.17 -37.27
N ASP A 110 -5.95 9.47 -36.16
CA ASP A 110 -7.15 8.78 -35.64
C ASP A 110 -8.27 9.81 -35.41
N THR A 111 -9.51 9.42 -35.69
CA THR A 111 -10.70 10.28 -35.63
C THR A 111 -11.76 9.79 -34.64
N THR A 112 -11.44 8.87 -33.73
CA THR A 112 -12.47 8.19 -32.91
C THR A 112 -12.29 8.44 -31.40
N ASN A 113 -13.29 9.10 -30.79
CA ASN A 113 -13.64 9.12 -29.36
C ASN A 113 -12.63 9.59 -28.30
N GLY A 114 -11.76 10.56 -28.60
CA GLY A 114 -11.32 11.55 -27.60
C GLY A 114 -10.57 11.05 -26.35
N ARG A 115 -10.00 9.84 -26.35
CA ARG A 115 -9.12 9.34 -25.28
C ARG A 115 -7.66 9.29 -25.74
N PRO A 116 -6.66 9.70 -24.92
CA PRO A 116 -5.25 9.45 -25.20
C PRO A 116 -4.98 7.95 -25.12
N VAL A 117 -4.41 7.37 -26.19
CA VAL A 117 -3.94 5.97 -26.21
C VAL A 117 -2.45 5.96 -25.92
N THR A 118 -2.02 5.21 -24.90
CA THR A 118 -0.60 4.92 -24.67
C THR A 118 -0.14 3.92 -25.74
N VAL A 119 0.79 4.31 -26.61
CA VAL A 119 1.32 3.41 -27.65
C VAL A 119 2.29 2.42 -27.02
N THR A 120 1.83 1.20 -26.78
CA THR A 120 2.69 0.02 -26.64
C THR A 120 3.01 -0.58 -28.01
N ASP A 121 4.03 -1.43 -28.06
CA ASP A 121 4.55 -2.04 -29.29
C ASP A 121 3.43 -2.60 -30.19
N ALA A 122 3.48 -2.33 -31.50
CA ALA A 122 2.41 -2.73 -32.44
C ALA A 122 2.23 -4.27 -32.55
N GLU A 123 3.20 -5.06 -32.09
CA GLU A 123 3.08 -6.52 -31.93
C GLU A 123 2.32 -6.91 -30.65
N ALA A 124 2.35 -6.08 -29.59
CA ALA A 124 1.60 -6.27 -28.35
C ALA A 124 0.12 -5.86 -28.51
N ASP A 125 -0.17 -4.79 -29.26
CA ASP A 125 -1.54 -4.34 -29.50
C ASP A 125 -2.30 -5.28 -30.46
N ALA A 126 -1.61 -5.90 -31.43
CA ALA A 126 -2.19 -6.98 -32.24
C ALA A 126 -2.48 -8.25 -31.42
N ALA A 127 -1.79 -8.44 -30.30
CA ALA A 127 -2.06 -9.51 -29.34
C ALA A 127 -3.21 -9.18 -28.38
N ASN A 128 -3.55 -7.89 -28.16
CA ASN A 128 -4.51 -7.45 -27.14
C ASN A 128 -5.93 -7.11 -27.64
N ALA A 129 -6.22 -7.27 -28.92
CA ALA A 129 -7.59 -7.18 -29.43
C ALA A 129 -8.46 -8.32 -28.88
N GLY A 130 -9.41 -7.99 -27.99
CA GLY A 130 -10.38 -8.95 -27.41
C GLY A 130 -10.11 -9.42 -25.97
N ARG A 131 -9.16 -8.79 -25.26
CA ARG A 131 -8.74 -9.16 -23.89
C ARG A 131 -9.27 -8.22 -22.81
N VAL A 132 -9.55 -8.75 -21.61
CA VAL A 132 -10.10 -8.01 -20.45
C VAL A 132 -9.04 -7.81 -19.36
N ALA A 133 -9.07 -6.66 -18.69
CA ALA A 133 -8.17 -6.27 -17.60
C ALA A 133 -6.65 -6.44 -17.86
N GLY A 134 -6.23 -6.44 -19.13
CA GLY A 134 -4.82 -6.65 -19.53
C GLY A 134 -4.33 -8.10 -19.47
N PHE A 135 -5.22 -9.08 -19.20
CA PHE A 135 -4.87 -10.49 -19.15
C PHE A 135 -5.01 -11.18 -20.51
N SER A 136 -4.02 -12.00 -20.85
CA SER A 136 -3.96 -12.72 -22.12
C SER A 136 -4.86 -13.94 -22.23
N ASP A 137 -5.36 -14.40 -21.10
CA ASP A 137 -6.15 -15.59 -20.88
C ASP A 137 -7.58 -15.28 -20.38
N VAL A 138 -8.06 -14.05 -20.58
CA VAL A 138 -9.45 -13.63 -20.31
C VAL A 138 -9.99 -12.87 -21.53
N ASN A 139 -10.96 -13.46 -22.22
CA ASN A 139 -11.61 -12.87 -23.39
C ASN A 139 -12.87 -12.10 -22.98
N VAL A 140 -13.24 -11.10 -23.79
CA VAL A 140 -14.43 -10.26 -23.53
C VAL A 140 -15.76 -11.04 -23.51
N ASP A 141 -15.82 -12.19 -24.19
CA ASP A 141 -17.02 -13.02 -24.27
C ASP A 141 -17.07 -14.11 -23.17
N ASP A 142 -16.07 -14.20 -22.28
CA ASP A 142 -16.07 -15.16 -21.18
C ASP A 142 -17.06 -14.72 -20.09
N TYR A 143 -17.84 -15.64 -19.50
CA TYR A 143 -18.90 -15.28 -18.52
C TYR A 143 -18.38 -14.57 -17.26
N TYR A 144 -17.09 -14.77 -16.94
CA TYR A 144 -16.42 -14.13 -15.81
C TYR A 144 -15.61 -12.89 -16.21
N ALA A 145 -15.67 -12.46 -17.47
CA ALA A 145 -14.92 -11.30 -17.97
C ALA A 145 -15.16 -10.05 -17.11
N ASP A 146 -16.44 -9.71 -16.89
CA ASP A 146 -16.83 -8.55 -16.08
C ASP A 146 -16.44 -8.72 -14.60
N ALA A 147 -16.55 -9.93 -14.06
CA ALA A 147 -16.13 -10.23 -12.69
C ALA A 147 -14.60 -10.07 -12.51
N VAL A 148 -13.80 -10.49 -13.51
CA VAL A 148 -12.34 -10.29 -13.49
C VAL A 148 -11.98 -8.81 -13.64
N GLN A 149 -12.68 -8.08 -14.51
CA GLN A 149 -12.52 -6.63 -14.64
C GLN A 149 -12.80 -5.92 -13.31
N TRP A 150 -13.96 -6.22 -12.68
CA TRP A 150 -14.33 -5.70 -11.37
C TRP A 150 -13.28 -6.05 -10.30
N ALA A 151 -12.77 -7.28 -10.29
CA ALA A 151 -11.80 -7.73 -9.29
C ALA A 151 -10.45 -7.03 -9.43
N VAL A 152 -10.04 -6.63 -10.64
CA VAL A 152 -8.83 -5.83 -10.86
C VAL A 152 -9.06 -4.37 -10.47
N GLU A 153 -10.18 -3.77 -10.87
CA GLU A 153 -10.53 -2.38 -10.55
C GLU A 153 -10.68 -2.14 -9.04
N ASN A 154 -11.20 -3.13 -8.31
CA ASN A 154 -11.36 -3.07 -6.86
C ASN A 154 -10.16 -3.65 -6.09
N GLY A 155 -9.06 -3.99 -6.77
CA GLY A 155 -7.82 -4.44 -6.14
C GLY A 155 -7.92 -5.81 -5.44
N VAL A 156 -8.94 -6.62 -5.76
CA VAL A 156 -9.13 -7.97 -5.23
C VAL A 156 -8.02 -8.91 -5.70
N THR A 157 -7.60 -8.79 -6.96
CA THR A 157 -6.56 -9.62 -7.58
C THR A 157 -5.73 -8.83 -8.58
N THR A 158 -4.44 -9.18 -8.72
CA THR A 158 -3.53 -8.66 -9.76
C THR A 158 -3.19 -9.74 -10.81
N GLY A 159 -3.89 -10.87 -10.78
CA GLY A 159 -3.57 -12.05 -11.60
C GLY A 159 -2.45 -12.91 -11.00
N THR A 160 -2.09 -13.99 -11.69
CA THR A 160 -0.96 -14.87 -11.33
C THR A 160 0.36 -14.38 -11.94
N SER A 161 0.28 -13.50 -12.95
CA SER A 161 1.39 -12.72 -13.50
C SER A 161 0.88 -11.40 -14.06
N ALA A 162 1.78 -10.53 -14.54
CA ALA A 162 1.42 -9.26 -15.16
C ALA A 162 0.48 -9.39 -16.37
N THR A 163 0.41 -10.56 -17.02
CA THR A 163 -0.37 -10.78 -18.24
C THR A 163 -1.25 -12.04 -18.18
N ALA A 164 -1.39 -12.68 -17.01
CA ALA A 164 -2.21 -13.89 -16.87
C ALA A 164 -3.05 -13.85 -15.59
N PHE A 165 -4.34 -14.15 -15.73
CA PHE A 165 -5.27 -14.34 -14.63
C PHE A 165 -5.28 -15.79 -14.14
N SER A 166 -5.06 -16.75 -15.04
CA SER A 166 -5.21 -18.20 -14.83
C SER A 166 -6.62 -18.60 -14.37
N PRO A 167 -7.67 -18.39 -15.21
CA PRO A 167 -9.06 -18.62 -14.82
C PRO A 167 -9.33 -20.05 -14.36
N ASP A 168 -8.78 -21.06 -15.06
CA ASP A 168 -8.98 -22.47 -14.73
C ASP A 168 -8.13 -22.98 -13.55
N ALA A 169 -7.22 -22.16 -13.02
CA ALA A 169 -6.37 -22.57 -11.90
C ALA A 169 -7.21 -22.68 -10.62
N THR A 170 -7.12 -23.81 -9.92
CA THR A 170 -7.81 -23.98 -8.64
C THR A 170 -7.16 -23.10 -7.58
N VAL A 171 -7.98 -22.33 -6.86
CA VAL A 171 -7.46 -21.44 -5.81
C VAL A 171 -7.07 -22.22 -4.55
N THR A 172 -6.01 -21.76 -3.90
CA THR A 172 -5.65 -22.21 -2.56
C THR A 172 -6.49 -21.53 -1.48
N ARG A 173 -6.55 -22.15 -0.29
CA ARG A 173 -7.22 -21.57 0.90
C ARG A 173 -6.71 -20.17 1.25
N ALA A 174 -5.40 -19.94 1.10
CA ALA A 174 -4.78 -18.64 1.35
C ALA A 174 -5.24 -17.58 0.33
N GLU A 175 -5.30 -17.92 -0.96
CA GLU A 175 -5.75 -17.01 -2.01
C GLU A 175 -7.24 -16.66 -1.87
N ALA A 176 -8.10 -17.66 -1.64
CA ALA A 176 -9.54 -17.44 -1.49
C ALA A 176 -9.84 -16.46 -0.36
N VAL A 177 -9.28 -16.68 0.84
CA VAL A 177 -9.47 -15.77 1.97
C VAL A 177 -8.87 -14.39 1.70
N THR A 178 -7.79 -14.30 0.94
CA THR A 178 -7.20 -13.02 0.53
C THR A 178 -8.13 -12.25 -0.41
N PHE A 179 -8.83 -12.91 -1.33
CA PHE A 179 -9.82 -12.24 -2.19
C PHE A 179 -10.99 -11.71 -1.37
N LEU A 180 -11.55 -12.52 -0.48
CA LEU A 180 -12.65 -12.09 0.40
C LEU A 180 -12.22 -10.89 1.27
N TRP A 181 -11.02 -10.93 1.85
CA TRP A 181 -10.51 -9.84 2.68
C TRP A 181 -10.31 -8.54 1.90
N ARG A 182 -9.74 -8.61 0.68
CA ARG A 182 -9.57 -7.43 -0.18
C ARG A 182 -10.89 -6.87 -0.68
N ALA A 183 -11.83 -7.74 -1.04
CA ALA A 183 -13.18 -7.33 -1.43
C ALA A 183 -13.95 -6.67 -0.27
N ALA A 184 -13.67 -7.05 0.98
CA ALA A 184 -14.19 -6.39 2.17
C ALA A 184 -13.46 -5.07 2.54
N GLY A 185 -12.54 -4.57 1.68
CA GLY A 185 -11.79 -3.34 1.92
C GLY A 185 -10.53 -3.52 2.77
N SER A 186 -10.01 -4.74 2.88
CA SER A 186 -8.81 -5.08 3.67
C SER A 186 -8.82 -4.59 5.13
N PRO A 187 -9.90 -4.86 5.90
CA PRO A 187 -10.02 -4.42 7.29
C PRO A 187 -8.88 -4.95 8.16
N GLU A 188 -8.33 -4.09 9.01
CA GLU A 188 -7.22 -4.46 9.89
C GLU A 188 -7.72 -5.42 10.99
N PRO A 189 -7.12 -6.63 11.14
CA PRO A 189 -7.53 -7.57 12.17
C PRO A 189 -7.18 -7.05 13.58
N ALA A 190 -8.03 -7.34 14.56
CA ALA A 190 -7.82 -6.93 15.95
C ALA A 190 -6.79 -7.81 16.68
N ALA A 191 -6.61 -9.06 16.24
CA ALA A 191 -5.69 -10.01 16.83
C ALA A 191 -4.25 -9.69 16.41
N ALA A 192 -3.34 -9.64 17.39
CA ALA A 192 -1.91 -9.42 17.14
C ALA A 192 -1.17 -10.68 16.63
N SER A 193 -1.80 -11.85 16.63
CA SER A 193 -1.19 -13.11 16.22
C SER A 193 -2.22 -14.13 15.75
N SER A 194 -1.86 -14.98 14.78
CA SER A 194 -2.72 -16.05 14.27
C SER A 194 -3.04 -17.12 15.32
N ALA A 195 -4.28 -17.62 15.28
CA ALA A 195 -4.69 -18.82 16.02
C ALA A 195 -4.22 -20.14 15.36
N PHE A 196 -3.68 -20.07 14.13
CA PHE A 196 -3.23 -21.23 13.36
C PHE A 196 -1.71 -21.34 13.35
N SER A 197 -1.21 -22.52 13.73
CA SER A 197 0.22 -22.81 13.86
C SER A 197 1.01 -22.77 12.55
N ASP A 198 0.35 -23.00 11.41
CA ASP A 198 0.94 -22.93 10.06
C ASP A 198 0.84 -21.55 9.41
N VAL A 199 0.35 -20.54 10.14
CA VAL A 199 0.27 -19.14 9.71
C VAL A 199 1.20 -18.32 10.62
N ALA A 200 2.50 -18.54 10.43
CA ALA A 200 3.53 -18.06 11.35
C ALA A 200 4.26 -16.79 10.89
N ASP A 201 4.14 -16.40 9.62
CA ASP A 201 4.88 -15.28 9.02
C ASP A 201 4.00 -14.02 8.89
N PRO A 202 4.20 -12.98 9.72
CA PRO A 202 3.44 -11.73 9.65
C PRO A 202 3.63 -10.93 8.35
N GLY A 203 4.71 -11.20 7.60
CA GLY A 203 4.99 -10.55 6.31
C GLY A 203 4.31 -11.22 5.11
N ALA A 204 3.68 -12.39 5.30
CA ALA A 204 3.04 -13.11 4.21
C ALA A 204 1.75 -12.40 3.74
N TYR A 205 1.50 -12.41 2.43
CA TYR A 205 0.37 -11.68 1.81
C TYR A 205 -1.01 -12.07 2.36
N TYR A 206 -1.16 -13.30 2.86
CA TYR A 206 -2.41 -13.84 3.41
C TYR A 206 -2.54 -13.64 4.93
N TYR A 207 -1.49 -13.18 5.63
CA TYR A 207 -1.44 -13.22 7.09
C TYR A 207 -2.62 -12.49 7.72
N LYS A 208 -2.78 -11.19 7.39
CA LYS A 208 -3.88 -10.37 7.90
C LYS A 208 -5.25 -10.89 7.48
N ALA A 209 -5.37 -11.36 6.24
CA ALA A 209 -6.61 -11.92 5.73
C ALA A 209 -7.07 -13.15 6.52
N VAL A 210 -6.14 -14.04 6.90
CA VAL A 210 -6.46 -15.22 7.72
C VAL A 210 -6.84 -14.85 9.15
N LEU A 211 -6.18 -13.86 9.76
CA LEU A 211 -6.56 -13.36 11.09
C LEU A 211 -7.98 -12.77 11.06
N TRP A 212 -8.26 -11.88 10.11
CA TRP A 212 -9.58 -11.29 9.93
C TRP A 212 -10.66 -12.35 9.71
N ALA A 213 -10.42 -13.31 8.82
CA ALA A 213 -11.41 -14.36 8.54
C ALA A 213 -11.67 -15.27 9.75
N ALA A 214 -10.68 -15.47 10.63
CA ALA A 214 -10.88 -16.20 11.88
C ALA A 214 -11.70 -15.37 12.89
N GLU A 215 -11.43 -14.06 13.01
CA GLU A 215 -12.15 -13.13 13.89
C GLU A 215 -13.64 -13.00 13.51
N GLN A 216 -13.93 -12.91 12.21
CA GLN A 216 -15.29 -12.79 11.70
C GLN A 216 -16.04 -14.13 11.64
N GLY A 217 -15.41 -15.24 12.06
CA GLY A 217 -16.03 -16.57 12.02
C GLY A 217 -16.21 -17.14 10.61
N ILE A 218 -15.56 -16.58 9.60
CA ILE A 218 -15.59 -17.04 8.20
C ILE A 218 -14.91 -18.41 8.06
N THR A 219 -13.85 -18.65 8.86
CA THR A 219 -13.09 -19.91 8.86
C THR A 219 -12.65 -20.34 10.26
N ASN A 220 -12.74 -21.65 10.52
CA ASN A 220 -12.23 -22.29 11.74
C ASN A 220 -10.95 -23.13 11.48
N GLY A 221 -10.36 -23.02 10.28
CA GLY A 221 -9.28 -23.88 9.82
C GLY A 221 -9.73 -25.30 9.44
N VAL A 222 -8.77 -26.22 9.35
CA VAL A 222 -9.02 -27.64 9.00
C VAL A 222 -8.98 -28.58 10.22
N GLY A 223 -8.90 -28.01 11.42
CA GLY A 223 -8.70 -28.74 12.67
C GLY A 223 -7.23 -28.87 13.06
N GLY A 224 -6.97 -29.32 14.30
CA GLY A 224 -5.61 -29.50 14.83
C GLY A 224 -4.79 -28.21 14.98
N GLY A 225 -5.45 -27.04 15.04
CA GLY A 225 -4.78 -25.74 15.10
C GLY A 225 -4.09 -25.34 13.79
N ARG A 226 -4.58 -25.82 12.64
CA ARG A 226 -4.03 -25.53 11.30
C ARG A 226 -5.06 -24.88 10.38
N PHE A 227 -4.58 -24.00 9.50
CA PHE A 227 -5.36 -23.37 8.44
C PHE A 227 -5.24 -24.11 7.09
N ASP A 228 -4.08 -24.72 6.82
CA ASP A 228 -3.73 -25.42 5.59
C ASP A 228 -3.67 -24.53 4.33
N LEU A 229 -2.71 -23.58 4.34
CA LEU A 229 -2.56 -22.51 3.36
C LEU A 229 -2.62 -22.94 1.88
N ASN A 230 -2.00 -24.07 1.55
CA ASN A 230 -1.83 -24.54 0.17
C ASN A 230 -2.89 -25.56 -0.25
N ALA A 231 -3.81 -25.94 0.63
CA ALA A 231 -4.90 -26.84 0.25
C ALA A 231 -5.81 -26.11 -0.75
N THR A 232 -6.16 -26.81 -1.84
CA THR A 232 -7.13 -26.32 -2.81
C THR A 232 -8.53 -26.40 -2.23
N LEU A 233 -9.41 -25.49 -2.65
CA LEU A 233 -10.79 -25.43 -2.17
C LEU A 233 -11.78 -25.98 -3.20
N ALA A 234 -12.75 -26.75 -2.70
CA ALA A 234 -13.93 -27.14 -3.46
C ALA A 234 -15.01 -26.02 -3.46
N TYR A 235 -15.99 -26.10 -4.36
CA TYR A 235 -17.08 -25.12 -4.43
C TYR A 235 -17.82 -24.98 -3.11
N ASP A 236 -18.23 -26.07 -2.48
CA ASP A 236 -18.98 -26.02 -1.21
C ASP A 236 -18.20 -25.30 -0.10
N GLN A 237 -16.87 -25.41 -0.08
CA GLN A 237 -16.00 -24.73 0.86
C GLN A 237 -15.89 -23.23 0.57
N ILE A 238 -15.79 -22.82 -0.70
CA ILE A 238 -15.80 -21.39 -1.09
C ILE A 238 -17.15 -20.77 -0.76
N LEU A 239 -18.24 -21.43 -1.15
CA LEU A 239 -19.60 -20.96 -0.89
C LEU A 239 -19.90 -20.90 0.62
N ALA A 240 -19.35 -21.81 1.42
CA ALA A 240 -19.46 -21.73 2.86
C ALA A 240 -18.70 -20.53 3.46
N MET A 241 -17.55 -20.14 2.88
CA MET A 241 -16.85 -18.92 3.30
C MET A 241 -17.66 -17.67 2.93
N LEU A 242 -18.20 -17.60 1.71
CA LEU A 242 -19.05 -16.50 1.26
C LEU A 242 -20.34 -16.36 2.08
N CYS A 243 -20.99 -17.49 2.41
CA CYS A 243 -22.18 -17.53 3.25
C CYS A 243 -21.92 -16.95 4.64
N ARG A 244 -20.83 -17.37 5.29
CA ARG A 244 -20.44 -16.85 6.60
C ARG A 244 -20.02 -15.38 6.54
N ALA A 245 -19.36 -14.95 5.47
CA ALA A 245 -19.03 -13.56 5.25
C ALA A 245 -20.28 -12.67 5.10
N ALA A 246 -21.38 -13.21 4.58
CA ALA A 246 -22.69 -12.55 4.53
C ALA A 246 -23.47 -12.58 5.87
N GLY A 247 -22.92 -13.19 6.92
CA GLY A 247 -23.62 -13.42 8.19
C GLY A 247 -24.56 -14.62 8.20
N GLY A 248 -24.56 -15.46 7.15
CA GLY A 248 -25.33 -16.70 7.07
C GLY A 248 -24.69 -17.87 7.83
N ASP A 249 -25.49 -18.88 8.16
CA ASP A 249 -25.03 -20.08 8.88
C ASP A 249 -24.83 -21.27 7.92
N ALA A 250 -23.58 -21.55 7.57
CA ALA A 250 -23.15 -22.76 6.88
C ALA A 250 -22.34 -23.66 7.83
N SER A 251 -22.96 -24.15 8.91
CA SER A 251 -22.33 -25.02 9.90
C SER A 251 -23.11 -26.34 10.12
N GLY A 252 -22.62 -27.23 11.00
CA GLY A 252 -23.28 -28.52 11.30
C GLY A 252 -22.96 -29.66 10.31
N SER A 253 -23.73 -30.74 10.33
CA SER A 253 -23.49 -31.92 9.47
C SER A 253 -23.83 -31.68 8.01
N ASP A 254 -24.74 -30.73 7.75
CA ASP A 254 -25.33 -30.48 6.43
C ASP A 254 -24.78 -29.18 5.80
N TRP A 255 -23.66 -28.67 6.35
CA TRP A 255 -23.05 -27.38 6.00
C TRP A 255 -22.80 -27.21 4.50
N SER A 256 -22.38 -28.28 3.81
CA SER A 256 -22.08 -28.26 2.38
C SER A 256 -23.35 -28.01 1.55
N SER A 257 -24.42 -28.76 1.83
CA SER A 257 -25.72 -28.54 1.18
C SER A 257 -26.36 -27.20 1.55
N ALA A 258 -26.15 -26.72 2.77
CA ALA A 258 -26.65 -25.42 3.22
C ALA A 258 -25.95 -24.27 2.47
N ALA A 259 -24.62 -24.32 2.34
CA ALA A 259 -23.83 -23.33 1.61
C ALA A 259 -24.20 -23.28 0.12
N VAL A 260 -24.32 -24.45 -0.53
CA VAL A 260 -24.71 -24.53 -1.94
C VAL A 260 -26.13 -24.00 -2.16
N SER A 261 -27.07 -24.37 -1.30
CA SER A 261 -28.47 -23.89 -1.41
C SER A 261 -28.56 -22.38 -1.18
N TRP A 262 -27.85 -21.86 -0.18
CA TRP A 262 -27.78 -20.43 0.10
C TRP A 262 -27.22 -19.66 -1.11
N ALA A 263 -26.12 -20.12 -1.70
CA ALA A 263 -25.51 -19.46 -2.83
C ALA A 263 -26.44 -19.44 -4.05
N ALA A 264 -27.12 -20.55 -4.33
CA ALA A 264 -28.11 -20.62 -5.40
C ALA A 264 -29.32 -19.70 -5.16
N SER A 265 -29.80 -19.59 -3.92
CA SER A 265 -30.92 -18.68 -3.59
C SER A 265 -30.56 -17.20 -3.68
N ASN A 266 -29.27 -16.85 -3.62
CA ASN A 266 -28.77 -15.48 -3.76
C ASN A 266 -28.19 -15.22 -5.17
N GLY A 267 -28.40 -16.12 -6.14
CA GLY A 267 -27.94 -15.95 -7.53
C GLY A 267 -26.42 -16.03 -7.74
N LEU A 268 -25.64 -16.40 -6.72
CA LEU A 268 -24.16 -16.38 -6.79
C LEU A 268 -23.57 -17.40 -7.77
N THR A 269 -24.33 -18.45 -8.05
CA THR A 269 -23.92 -19.57 -8.91
C THR A 269 -24.65 -19.61 -10.25
N ASP A 270 -25.33 -18.52 -10.61
CA ASP A 270 -26.10 -18.47 -11.85
C ASP A 270 -25.18 -18.64 -13.06
N GLY A 271 -25.52 -19.60 -13.93
CA GLY A 271 -24.73 -19.91 -15.13
C GLY A 271 -23.55 -20.87 -14.91
N LEU A 272 -23.27 -21.30 -13.67
CA LEU A 272 -22.19 -22.26 -13.38
C LEU A 272 -22.69 -23.71 -13.40
N ASP A 273 -21.86 -24.61 -13.96
CA ASP A 273 -22.07 -26.07 -13.90
C ASP A 273 -20.96 -26.70 -13.04
N PHE A 274 -21.31 -27.13 -11.82
CA PHE A 274 -20.35 -27.67 -10.84
C PHE A 274 -20.97 -28.72 -9.93
N ALA A 275 -20.16 -29.64 -9.41
CA ALA A 275 -20.52 -30.43 -8.23
C ALA A 275 -19.93 -29.82 -6.96
N ALA A 276 -20.64 -29.93 -5.85
CA ALA A 276 -20.27 -29.34 -4.56
C ALA A 276 -18.81 -29.63 -4.13
N GLN A 277 -18.30 -30.83 -4.41
CA GLN A 277 -16.95 -31.27 -4.02
C GLN A 277 -15.89 -31.12 -5.12
N ASP A 278 -16.24 -30.53 -6.26
CA ASP A 278 -15.28 -30.24 -7.32
C ASP A 278 -14.39 -29.06 -6.94
N ASN A 279 -13.15 -29.08 -7.43
CA ASN A 279 -12.21 -27.98 -7.27
C ASN A 279 -12.78 -26.69 -7.87
N CYS A 280 -12.78 -25.61 -7.11
CA CYS A 280 -13.31 -24.33 -7.57
C CYS A 280 -12.22 -23.54 -8.32
N PRO A 281 -12.39 -23.27 -9.63
CA PRO A 281 -11.45 -22.50 -10.41
C PRO A 281 -11.47 -21.02 -9.99
N ARG A 282 -10.37 -20.32 -10.25
CA ARG A 282 -10.18 -18.91 -9.86
C ARG A 282 -11.22 -17.98 -10.48
N SER A 283 -11.65 -18.25 -11.72
CA SER A 283 -12.76 -17.56 -12.38
C SER A 283 -14.02 -17.57 -11.54
N ASP A 284 -14.37 -18.72 -10.97
CA ASP A 284 -15.66 -18.95 -10.32
C ASP A 284 -15.69 -18.39 -8.91
N VAL A 285 -14.54 -18.39 -8.24
CA VAL A 285 -14.40 -17.70 -6.95
C VAL A 285 -14.61 -16.20 -7.12
N VAL A 286 -14.01 -15.62 -8.16
CA VAL A 286 -14.16 -14.19 -8.47
C VAL A 286 -15.57 -13.86 -8.95
N TYR A 287 -16.17 -14.72 -9.78
CA TYR A 287 -17.55 -14.57 -10.23
C TYR A 287 -18.55 -14.63 -9.07
N CYS A 288 -18.48 -15.66 -8.21
CA CYS A 288 -19.37 -15.78 -7.05
C CYS A 288 -19.20 -14.59 -6.08
N LEU A 289 -17.98 -14.10 -5.89
CA LEU A 289 -17.70 -12.94 -5.03
C LEU A 289 -18.23 -11.63 -5.63
N TRP A 290 -18.12 -11.47 -6.96
CA TRP A 290 -18.66 -10.34 -7.69
C TRP A 290 -20.19 -10.29 -7.60
N MET A 291 -20.86 -11.41 -7.87
CA MET A 291 -22.33 -11.53 -7.75
C MET A 291 -22.85 -11.21 -6.35
N GLN A 292 -22.04 -11.40 -5.31
CA GLN A 292 -22.41 -11.09 -3.93
C GLN A 292 -22.32 -9.60 -3.59
N LEU A 293 -21.43 -8.86 -4.25
CA LEU A 293 -20.99 -7.54 -3.80
C LEU A 293 -21.24 -6.43 -4.82
N ALA A 294 -21.50 -6.76 -6.09
CA ALA A 294 -21.82 -5.78 -7.12
C ALA A 294 -23.31 -5.40 -7.06
N ASP A 295 -23.58 -4.10 -7.20
CA ASP A 295 -24.93 -3.55 -7.20
C ASP A 295 -25.66 -3.97 -8.48
N HIS A 296 -26.61 -4.89 -8.35
CA HIS A 296 -27.46 -5.39 -9.43
C HIS A 296 -28.92 -5.07 -9.09
N GLY A 297 -29.56 -4.23 -9.88
CA GLY A 297 -30.93 -3.77 -9.64
C GLY A 297 -31.97 -4.89 -9.45
N GLU A 298 -32.69 -4.81 -8.32
CA GLU A 298 -33.98 -5.42 -7.89
C GLU A 298 -34.16 -6.96 -7.70
N THR A 299 -34.56 -7.40 -6.48
CA THR A 299 -35.94 -7.85 -6.09
C THR A 299 -36.05 -8.79 -4.83
N SER A 300 -36.78 -8.34 -3.78
CA SER A 300 -37.71 -9.05 -2.83
C SER A 300 -37.26 -10.25 -1.93
N ALA A 301 -37.75 -10.61 -0.71
CA ALA A 301 -38.96 -10.29 0.10
C ALA A 301 -38.90 -10.75 1.61
N GLU A 302 -39.61 -10.02 2.49
CA GLU A 302 -40.31 -10.34 3.80
C GLU A 302 -39.55 -10.83 5.07
N SER A 303 -39.81 -10.49 6.36
CA SER A 303 -40.72 -9.65 7.21
C SER A 303 -40.31 -9.90 8.72
N PRO A 304 -40.85 -9.32 9.83
CA PRO A 304 -41.51 -8.03 10.16
C PRO A 304 -40.94 -7.30 11.43
N GLN A 305 -41.06 -5.95 11.53
CA GLN A 305 -41.43 -5.16 12.74
C GLN A 305 -41.01 -3.67 12.63
N ASN A 306 -42.00 -2.78 12.81
CA ASN A 306 -41.95 -1.36 13.20
C ASN A 306 -41.34 -0.32 12.21
N VAL A 307 -42.21 0.63 11.85
CA VAL A 307 -42.03 2.04 11.41
C VAL A 307 -40.59 2.52 11.08
N PRO A 308 -40.36 3.16 9.92
CA PRO A 308 -39.03 3.63 9.52
C PRO A 308 -38.38 4.57 10.54
N ALA A 309 -37.15 4.23 10.94
CA ALA A 309 -36.26 5.12 11.68
C ALA A 309 -35.74 6.24 10.75
N GLY A 310 -35.82 7.49 11.18
CA GLY A 310 -35.24 8.60 10.39
C GLY A 310 -35.60 10.04 10.78
N LEU A 311 -36.63 10.27 11.60
CA LEU A 311 -36.88 11.61 12.17
C LEU A 311 -36.27 11.71 13.56
N SER A 312 -35.81 12.92 13.92
CA SER A 312 -35.35 13.16 15.29
C SER A 312 -36.51 13.00 16.27
N ASP A 313 -36.23 12.48 17.46
CA ASP A 313 -37.18 12.31 18.57
C ASP A 313 -38.00 13.58 18.85
N LEU A 314 -37.41 14.77 18.62
CA LEU A 314 -38.07 16.06 18.85
C LEU A 314 -39.11 16.41 17.77
N ASP A 315 -38.81 16.14 16.50
CA ASP A 315 -39.68 16.51 15.37
C ASP A 315 -40.92 15.61 15.31
N GLY A 316 -40.74 14.31 15.58
CA GLY A 316 -41.84 13.35 15.68
C GLY A 316 -42.83 13.69 16.82
N ALA A 317 -42.29 14.08 17.98
CA ALA A 317 -43.12 14.50 19.10
C ALA A 317 -43.86 15.83 18.85
N ARG A 318 -43.21 16.80 18.21
CA ARG A 318 -43.84 18.10 17.86
C ARG A 318 -45.05 17.88 16.95
N ALA A 319 -44.94 16.99 15.97
CA ALA A 319 -46.04 16.62 15.08
C ALA A 319 -47.19 15.92 15.83
N ALA A 320 -46.88 14.97 16.71
CA ALA A 320 -47.89 14.26 17.51
C ALA A 320 -48.69 15.20 18.41
N ILE A 321 -48.03 16.20 19.02
CA ILE A 321 -48.67 17.18 19.90
C ILE A 321 -49.58 18.14 19.12
N ILE A 322 -49.13 18.66 17.99
CA ILE A 322 -49.94 19.55 17.13
C ILE A 322 -51.22 18.82 16.68
N ASN A 323 -51.08 17.56 16.22
CA ASN A 323 -52.23 16.77 15.78
C ASN A 323 -53.21 16.48 16.93
N GLY A 324 -52.70 16.12 18.10
CA GLY A 324 -53.56 15.90 19.26
C GLY A 324 -54.33 17.16 19.71
N PHE A 325 -53.74 18.36 19.55
CA PHE A 325 -54.43 19.63 19.79
C PHE A 325 -55.51 19.93 18.75
N LEU A 326 -55.22 19.71 17.47
CA LEU A 326 -56.16 19.90 16.37
C LEU A 326 -57.37 18.95 16.48
N GLU A 327 -57.12 17.70 16.85
CA GLU A 327 -58.16 16.67 17.04
C GLU A 327 -58.90 16.77 18.38
N ARG A 328 -58.54 17.75 19.21
CA ARG A 328 -59.06 17.96 20.57
C ARG A 328 -58.94 16.72 21.47
N GLN A 329 -57.88 15.94 21.28
CA GLN A 329 -57.60 14.80 22.13
C GLN A 329 -57.32 15.30 23.55
N THR A 330 -57.93 14.64 24.54
CA THR A 330 -57.69 14.96 25.96
C THR A 330 -56.45 14.25 26.51
N GLN A 331 -55.88 13.32 25.73
CA GLN A 331 -54.65 12.60 26.03
C GLN A 331 -53.90 12.32 24.72
N ILE A 332 -52.62 12.69 24.67
CA ILE A 332 -51.75 12.55 23.48
C ILE A 332 -50.58 11.63 23.86
N ASP A 333 -50.37 10.53 23.12
CA ASP A 333 -49.27 9.59 23.35
C ASP A 333 -47.98 10.11 22.70
N VAL A 334 -46.90 10.19 23.49
CA VAL A 334 -45.57 10.63 23.04
C VAL A 334 -44.47 9.61 23.41
N SER A 335 -44.87 8.42 23.89
CA SER A 335 -43.96 7.40 24.40
C SER A 335 -42.94 6.87 23.38
N ALA A 336 -43.29 6.93 22.09
CA ALA A 336 -42.46 6.47 21.00
C ALA A 336 -41.26 7.39 20.69
N TYR A 337 -41.23 8.60 21.25
CA TYR A 337 -40.28 9.65 20.87
C TYR A 337 -39.24 9.96 21.94
N ASN A 338 -39.13 9.13 22.97
CA ASN A 338 -38.06 9.14 23.98
C ASN A 338 -37.73 10.50 24.63
N LEU A 339 -38.71 11.42 24.66
CA LEU A 339 -38.58 12.70 25.33
C LEU A 339 -38.69 12.53 26.83
N GLU A 340 -37.91 13.32 27.57
CA GLU A 340 -38.10 13.45 29.01
C GLU A 340 -39.40 14.24 29.28
N SER A 341 -40.12 13.87 30.34
CA SER A 341 -41.44 14.39 30.70
C SER A 341 -41.55 15.92 30.75
N SER A 342 -40.51 16.63 31.21
CA SER A 342 -40.51 18.10 31.24
C SER A 342 -40.24 18.71 29.86
N ALA A 343 -39.38 18.10 29.05
CA ALA A 343 -39.15 18.53 27.67
C ALA A 343 -40.40 18.35 26.79
N ALA A 344 -41.13 17.25 26.96
CA ALA A 344 -42.40 17.02 26.25
C ALA A 344 -43.49 18.04 26.65
N LEU A 345 -43.53 18.41 27.93
CA LEU A 345 -44.49 19.40 28.44
C LEU A 345 -44.14 20.83 27.99
N GLU A 346 -42.86 21.21 27.99
CA GLU A 346 -42.41 22.51 27.48
C GLU A 346 -42.69 22.65 25.98
N LEU A 347 -42.40 21.61 25.20
CA LEU A 347 -42.73 21.57 23.78
C LEU A 347 -44.24 21.75 23.55
N ALA A 348 -45.08 21.09 24.34
CA ALA A 348 -46.53 21.22 24.25
C ALA A 348 -47.03 22.62 24.64
N LEU A 349 -46.41 23.27 25.63
CA LEU A 349 -46.73 24.63 26.04
C LEU A 349 -46.30 25.65 24.97
N GLU A 350 -45.13 25.48 24.37
CA GLU A 350 -44.65 26.30 23.25
C GLU A 350 -45.61 26.23 22.06
N ILE A 351 -46.05 25.02 21.69
CA ILE A 351 -47.00 24.81 20.61
C ILE A 351 -48.36 25.43 20.97
N ALA A 352 -48.84 25.22 22.19
CA ALA A 352 -50.13 25.73 22.63
C ALA A 352 -50.20 27.27 22.67
N ASP A 353 -49.05 27.94 22.83
CA ASP A 353 -48.95 29.40 23.00
C ASP A 353 -47.97 30.06 22.02
N LYS A 354 -47.90 29.53 20.79
CA LYS A 354 -47.11 30.11 19.70
C LYS A 354 -47.72 31.47 19.33
N ASP A 355 -47.10 32.55 19.83
CA ASP A 355 -47.45 33.97 19.70
C ASP A 355 -48.41 34.58 20.75
N GLY A 356 -48.70 33.90 21.86
CA GLY A 356 -49.46 34.49 22.99
C GLY A 356 -50.98 34.49 22.83
N GLU A 357 -51.52 33.85 21.78
CA GLU A 357 -52.95 33.89 21.43
C GLU A 357 -53.74 32.60 21.76
N ASN A 358 -53.06 31.53 22.21
CA ASN A 358 -53.66 30.23 22.52
C ASN A 358 -54.69 29.74 21.46
N PRO A 359 -54.24 29.49 20.21
CA PRO A 359 -55.12 29.19 19.08
C PRO A 359 -55.89 27.88 19.27
N TYR A 360 -55.35 26.93 20.03
CA TYR A 360 -55.97 25.64 20.31
C TYR A 360 -56.97 25.67 21.47
N ARG A 361 -57.18 26.83 22.11
CA ARG A 361 -58.14 27.03 23.23
C ARG A 361 -57.85 26.08 24.40
N ILE A 362 -56.59 25.89 24.75
CA ILE A 362 -56.16 24.97 25.81
C ILE A 362 -56.14 25.69 27.15
N SER A 363 -56.88 25.17 28.12
CA SER A 363 -56.97 25.66 29.50
C SER A 363 -55.91 25.08 30.44
N LEU A 364 -55.44 23.86 30.18
CA LEU A 364 -54.43 23.19 31.00
C LEU A 364 -53.71 22.10 30.20
N LEU A 365 -52.39 22.03 30.36
CA LEU A 365 -51.52 20.95 29.91
C LEU A 365 -50.83 20.28 31.10
N SER A 366 -50.64 18.97 31.02
CA SER A 366 -49.95 18.19 32.05
C SER A 366 -49.22 17.00 31.43
N CYS A 367 -48.15 16.53 32.06
CA CYS A 367 -47.55 15.23 31.77
C CYS A 367 -47.83 14.28 32.96
N TYR A 368 -48.14 13.01 32.67
CA TYR A 368 -48.51 12.04 33.72
C TYR A 368 -47.30 11.49 34.49
N GLN A 369 -46.10 11.56 33.90
CA GLN A 369 -44.85 11.10 34.50
C GLN A 369 -44.15 12.20 35.31
N SER A 370 -43.29 11.80 36.26
CA SER A 370 -42.54 12.75 37.11
C SER A 370 -41.33 13.30 36.37
N ALA A 371 -40.98 14.57 36.64
CA ALA A 371 -39.80 15.21 36.05
C ALA A 371 -38.53 14.35 36.24
N GLY A 372 -37.85 14.05 35.13
CA GLY A 372 -36.71 13.15 35.01
C GLY A 372 -37.03 11.79 34.38
N GLU A 373 -38.30 11.43 34.21
CA GLU A 373 -38.74 10.16 33.61
C GLU A 373 -39.13 10.32 32.13
N PRO A 374 -39.08 9.25 31.32
CA PRO A 374 -39.57 9.27 29.95
C PRO A 374 -41.07 9.62 29.87
N ALA A 375 -41.44 10.53 28.97
CA ALA A 375 -42.80 10.95 28.74
C ALA A 375 -43.61 9.81 28.12
N GLY A 376 -44.73 9.44 28.73
CA GLY A 376 -45.66 8.46 28.15
C GLY A 376 -46.83 9.13 27.44
N SER A 377 -47.53 10.03 28.13
CA SER A 377 -48.63 10.79 27.51
C SER A 377 -48.77 12.18 28.12
N LEU A 378 -49.32 13.11 27.33
CA LEU A 378 -49.70 14.46 27.74
C LEU A 378 -51.22 14.53 27.94
N GLY A 379 -51.67 15.11 29.05
CA GLY A 379 -53.08 15.39 29.32
C GLY A 379 -53.43 16.84 28.93
N VAL A 380 -54.53 17.02 28.20
CA VAL A 380 -54.96 18.31 27.62
C VAL A 380 -56.40 18.64 28.01
N TYR A 381 -56.65 19.86 28.48
CA TYR A 381 -57.99 20.36 28.80
C TYR A 381 -58.31 21.59 27.95
N TYR A 382 -59.43 21.58 27.23
CA TYR A 382 -59.86 22.70 26.36
C TYR A 382 -60.88 23.62 27.04
N LEU A 383 -60.88 24.92 26.69
CA LEU A 383 -61.93 25.88 27.03
C LEU A 383 -63.18 25.60 26.17
N TRP A 384 -64.35 25.48 26.79
CA TRP A 384 -65.63 25.32 26.10
C TRP A 384 -66.49 26.58 26.26
N ASP A 385 -66.78 27.31 25.17
CA ASP A 385 -68.06 28.03 25.03
C ASP A 385 -68.41 28.38 23.55
N VAL A 386 -69.68 28.72 23.37
CA VAL A 386 -70.63 28.47 22.27
C VAL A 386 -70.67 29.53 21.13
N SER A 387 -70.93 29.05 19.90
CA SER A 387 -71.46 29.74 18.70
C SER A 387 -70.72 30.95 18.09
N SER A 388 -70.11 30.77 16.90
CA SER A 388 -70.30 31.62 15.70
C SER A 388 -69.53 31.10 14.48
N SER A 389 -70.28 30.83 13.40
CA SER A 389 -69.94 30.70 11.96
C SER A 389 -68.71 29.89 11.54
N GLU A 390 -68.93 28.67 11.03
CA GLU A 390 -68.07 28.10 10.00
C GLU A 390 -68.06 29.01 8.75
N PRO A 391 -66.92 29.22 8.07
CA PRO A 391 -66.89 29.88 6.78
C PRO A 391 -67.53 28.99 5.70
N GLY A 392 -68.57 29.52 5.03
CA GLY A 392 -69.38 28.83 4.01
C GLY A 392 -70.53 28.00 4.62
N SER A 393 -71.79 28.30 4.26
CA SER A 393 -72.90 27.40 4.64
C SER A 393 -72.88 26.16 3.75
N SER A 394 -73.40 25.02 4.24
CA SER A 394 -73.51 23.80 3.41
C SER A 394 -74.33 24.02 2.13
N GLU A 395 -75.26 24.98 2.14
CA GLU A 395 -76.06 25.35 0.96
C GLU A 395 -75.24 26.13 -0.09
N GLU A 396 -74.27 26.92 0.33
CA GLU A 396 -73.40 27.72 -0.56
C GLU A 396 -72.39 26.84 -1.28
N VAL A 397 -71.72 25.92 -0.56
CA VAL A 397 -70.79 24.94 -1.15
C VAL A 397 -71.52 24.05 -2.17
N GLN A 398 -72.74 23.62 -1.85
CA GLN A 398 -73.54 22.79 -2.75
C GLN A 398 -73.89 23.52 -4.05
N ALA A 399 -74.29 24.80 -3.97
CA ALA A 399 -74.59 25.60 -5.16
C ALA A 399 -73.34 25.80 -6.06
N MET A 400 -72.17 26.03 -5.46
CA MET A 400 -70.91 26.12 -6.20
C MET A 400 -70.56 24.80 -6.91
N ALA A 401 -70.71 23.68 -6.22
CA ALA A 401 -70.45 22.36 -6.80
C ALA A 401 -71.40 22.05 -7.97
N GLU A 402 -72.69 22.42 -7.86
CA GLU A 402 -73.69 22.28 -8.94
C GLU A 402 -73.36 23.14 -10.16
N ASP A 403 -72.93 24.38 -9.96
CA ASP A 403 -72.53 25.29 -11.05
C ASP A 403 -71.28 24.78 -11.79
N ILE A 404 -70.25 24.35 -11.05
CA ILE A 404 -69.02 23.75 -11.61
C ILE A 404 -69.34 22.46 -12.37
N ALA A 405 -70.15 21.58 -11.76
CA ALA A 405 -70.55 20.33 -12.40
C ALA A 405 -71.30 20.57 -13.72
N ALA A 406 -72.17 21.58 -13.78
CA ALA A 406 -72.89 21.94 -15.01
C ALA A 406 -71.97 22.49 -16.11
N GLU A 407 -70.83 23.09 -15.76
CA GLU A 407 -69.82 23.57 -16.70
C GLU A 407 -68.93 22.44 -17.22
N VAL A 408 -68.50 21.55 -16.32
CA VAL A 408 -67.48 20.54 -16.59
C VAL A 408 -68.08 19.24 -17.16
N VAL A 409 -69.27 18.85 -16.70
CA VAL A 409 -69.90 17.56 -17.06
C VAL A 409 -70.98 17.76 -18.12
N THR A 410 -70.85 17.05 -19.25
CA THR A 410 -71.79 17.14 -20.37
C THR A 410 -72.74 15.96 -20.46
N SER A 411 -73.90 16.15 -21.10
CA SER A 411 -74.88 15.08 -21.29
C SER A 411 -74.31 13.95 -22.16
N GLY A 412 -74.06 12.79 -21.55
CA GLY A 412 -73.55 11.60 -22.23
C GLY A 412 -72.23 11.05 -21.68
N MET A 413 -71.58 11.76 -20.75
CA MET A 413 -70.44 11.24 -20.00
C MET A 413 -70.87 10.05 -19.13
N SER A 414 -70.03 9.01 -19.07
CA SER A 414 -70.09 7.94 -18.08
C SER A 414 -69.68 8.43 -16.69
N ASP A 415 -70.00 7.66 -15.65
CA ASP A 415 -69.59 7.98 -14.27
C ASP A 415 -68.07 8.16 -14.16
N TYR A 416 -67.29 7.33 -14.88
CA TYR A 416 -65.83 7.48 -14.98
C TYR A 416 -65.40 8.81 -15.60
N GLU A 417 -65.97 9.18 -16.76
CA GLU A 417 -65.62 10.42 -17.47
C GLU A 417 -66.02 11.65 -16.66
N ALA A 418 -67.17 11.61 -15.98
CA ALA A 418 -67.63 12.69 -15.12
C ALA A 418 -66.74 12.81 -13.86
N ALA A 419 -66.40 11.71 -13.19
CA ALA A 419 -65.51 11.72 -12.04
C ALA A 419 -64.12 12.25 -12.39
N LYS A 420 -63.54 11.80 -13.52
CA LYS A 420 -62.23 12.28 -13.98
C LYS A 420 -62.27 13.78 -14.33
N ALA A 421 -63.29 14.25 -15.04
CA ALA A 421 -63.38 15.65 -15.41
C ALA A 421 -63.49 16.57 -14.17
N LEU A 422 -64.24 16.15 -13.15
CA LEU A 422 -64.37 16.88 -11.88
C LEU A 422 -63.08 16.84 -11.04
N HIS A 423 -62.36 15.70 -11.07
CA HIS A 423 -61.04 15.56 -10.46
C HIS A 423 -60.05 16.53 -11.10
N ASP A 424 -59.95 16.51 -12.44
CA ASP A 424 -59.06 17.38 -13.20
C ASP A 424 -59.37 18.85 -12.94
N TYR A 425 -60.66 19.22 -12.91
CA TYR A 425 -61.07 20.58 -12.55
C TYR A 425 -60.57 20.97 -11.15
N LEU A 426 -60.75 20.11 -10.15
CA LEU A 426 -60.35 20.42 -8.78
C LEU A 426 -58.83 20.60 -8.66
N VAL A 427 -58.04 19.70 -9.24
CA VAL A 427 -56.57 19.78 -9.23
C VAL A 427 -56.08 21.02 -9.99
N LEU A 428 -56.71 21.36 -11.12
CA LEU A 428 -56.31 22.53 -11.91
C LEU A 428 -56.71 23.89 -11.31
N ASN A 429 -57.69 23.92 -10.40
CA ASN A 429 -58.27 25.17 -9.87
C ASN A 429 -58.08 25.33 -8.36
N CYS A 430 -57.43 24.38 -7.68
CA CYS A 430 -57.06 24.47 -6.28
C CYS A 430 -55.55 24.24 -6.13
N ALA A 431 -54.92 24.96 -5.20
CA ALA A 431 -53.52 24.77 -4.85
C ALA A 431 -53.37 24.30 -3.39
N TYR A 432 -52.41 23.41 -3.13
CA TYR A 432 -52.12 23.00 -1.75
C TYR A 432 -51.65 24.19 -0.90
N ASP A 433 -52.29 24.39 0.26
CA ASP A 433 -51.98 25.51 1.14
C ASP A 433 -50.67 25.28 1.90
N MET A 434 -49.59 25.84 1.35
CA MET A 434 -48.23 25.73 1.89
C MET A 434 -48.05 26.35 3.28
N HIS A 435 -49.03 27.14 3.79
CA HIS A 435 -49.02 27.55 5.20
C HIS A 435 -49.07 26.35 6.15
N TYR A 436 -49.41 25.15 5.65
CA TYR A 436 -49.29 23.87 6.33
C TYR A 436 -47.92 23.65 6.96
N TYR A 437 -46.85 23.86 6.20
CA TYR A 437 -45.49 23.65 6.68
C TYR A 437 -45.01 24.74 7.65
N SER A 438 -45.68 25.91 7.66
CA SER A 438 -45.39 27.00 8.59
C SER A 438 -46.15 26.90 9.92
N GLY A 439 -47.18 26.04 9.97
CA GLY A 439 -48.05 25.85 11.14
C GLY A 439 -49.08 26.97 11.36
N ASN A 440 -49.32 27.82 10.36
CA ASN A 440 -50.25 28.96 10.42
C ASN A 440 -51.36 28.83 9.35
N ILE A 441 -52.01 27.68 9.29
CA ILE A 441 -52.99 27.35 8.25
C ILE A 441 -54.34 28.03 8.56
N PRO A 442 -54.95 28.76 7.61
CA PRO A 442 -56.31 29.25 7.76
C PRO A 442 -57.33 28.12 7.97
N ALA A 443 -58.31 28.33 8.84
CA ALA A 443 -59.37 27.34 9.10
C ALA A 443 -60.18 26.98 7.84
N GLU A 444 -60.30 27.94 6.90
CA GLU A 444 -60.96 27.76 5.60
C GLU A 444 -60.27 26.72 4.70
N SER A 445 -58.95 26.55 4.83
CA SER A 445 -58.18 25.60 4.03
C SER A 445 -58.56 24.14 4.33
N TYR A 446 -59.28 23.87 5.43
CA TYR A 446 -59.81 22.56 5.80
C TYR A 446 -61.26 22.30 5.32
N THR A 447 -61.85 23.22 4.56
CA THR A 447 -63.26 23.15 4.10
C THR A 447 -63.35 23.06 2.58
N ALA A 448 -64.48 22.54 2.07
CA ALA A 448 -64.77 22.54 0.64
C ALA A 448 -64.85 23.97 0.07
N TYR A 449 -65.24 24.95 0.90
CA TYR A 449 -65.27 26.36 0.51
C TYR A 449 -63.86 26.88 0.19
N GLY A 450 -62.84 26.53 0.99
CA GLY A 450 -61.47 26.91 0.70
C GLY A 450 -60.99 26.40 -0.66
N ALA A 451 -61.32 25.15 -1.00
CA ALA A 451 -60.95 24.57 -2.29
C ALA A 451 -61.77 25.14 -3.47
N LEU A 452 -63.10 25.19 -3.38
CA LEU A 452 -63.95 25.59 -4.52
C LEU A 452 -64.06 27.11 -4.74
N ALA A 453 -64.01 27.91 -3.66
CA ALA A 453 -64.18 29.36 -3.74
C ALA A 453 -62.85 30.13 -3.69
N ASN A 454 -61.95 29.72 -2.78
CA ASN A 454 -60.66 30.41 -2.61
C ASN A 454 -59.54 29.82 -3.48
N GLY A 455 -59.71 28.60 -4.02
CA GLY A 455 -58.69 27.91 -4.80
C GLY A 455 -57.47 27.49 -3.99
N THR A 456 -57.59 27.38 -2.66
CA THR A 456 -56.49 26.98 -1.77
C THR A 456 -57.00 26.12 -0.61
N ALA A 457 -56.43 24.93 -0.43
CA ALA A 457 -56.85 24.00 0.63
C ALA A 457 -55.73 23.04 1.05
N VAL A 458 -55.94 22.36 2.19
CA VAL A 458 -55.18 21.16 2.59
C VAL A 458 -56.01 19.91 2.33
N CYS A 459 -55.47 18.71 2.59
CA CYS A 459 -56.10 17.43 2.25
C CYS A 459 -57.59 17.31 2.62
N ALA A 460 -57.98 17.78 3.81
CA ALA A 460 -59.37 17.77 4.25
C ALA A 460 -60.30 18.67 3.39
N GLY A 461 -59.79 19.79 2.87
CA GLY A 461 -60.54 20.68 1.98
C GLY A 461 -60.70 20.10 0.58
N TYR A 462 -59.64 19.50 0.00
CA TYR A 462 -59.69 18.78 -1.27
C TYR A 462 -60.72 17.65 -1.23
N ALA A 463 -60.63 16.78 -0.22
CA ALA A 463 -61.52 15.62 -0.13
C ALA A 463 -63.00 15.99 0.08
N LYS A 464 -63.29 17.10 0.79
CA LYS A 464 -64.66 17.61 0.94
C LYS A 464 -65.17 18.28 -0.34
N ALA A 465 -64.32 19.00 -1.06
CA ALA A 465 -64.69 19.62 -2.32
C ALA A 465 -64.99 18.59 -3.40
N TYR A 466 -64.13 17.56 -3.53
CA TYR A 466 -64.34 16.49 -4.49
C TYR A 466 -65.62 15.70 -4.17
N GLN A 467 -65.89 15.45 -2.90
CA GLN A 467 -67.17 14.85 -2.47
C GLN A 467 -68.37 15.70 -2.92
N ALA A 468 -68.36 17.02 -2.68
CA ALA A 468 -69.45 17.90 -3.08
C ALA A 468 -69.67 17.91 -4.61
N LEU A 469 -68.58 17.91 -5.39
CA LEU A 469 -68.63 17.85 -6.86
C LEU A 469 -69.25 16.54 -7.36
N LEU A 470 -68.88 15.39 -6.77
CA LEU A 470 -69.44 14.08 -7.13
C LEU A 470 -70.91 13.95 -6.72
N GLU A 471 -71.29 14.48 -5.55
CA GLU A 471 -72.68 14.51 -5.09
C GLU A 471 -73.58 15.34 -6.03
N ALA A 472 -73.08 16.44 -6.59
CA ALA A 472 -73.81 17.28 -7.54
C ALA A 472 -74.18 16.56 -8.86
N VAL A 473 -73.38 15.58 -9.28
CA VAL A 473 -73.67 14.75 -10.47
C VAL A 473 -74.28 13.39 -10.13
N GLY A 474 -74.51 13.12 -8.83
CA GLY A 474 -75.13 11.89 -8.35
C GLY A 474 -74.22 10.67 -8.32
N ILE A 475 -72.89 10.85 -8.34
CA ILE A 475 -71.92 9.76 -8.19
C ILE A 475 -71.70 9.51 -6.68
N PRO A 476 -71.94 8.30 -6.16
CA PRO A 476 -71.74 8.01 -4.75
C PRO A 476 -70.27 8.16 -4.33
N CYS A 477 -70.07 8.89 -3.23
CA CYS A 477 -68.76 9.21 -2.68
C CYS A 477 -68.78 9.09 -1.14
N GLU A 478 -67.66 8.71 -0.54
CA GLU A 478 -67.42 8.73 0.90
C GLU A 478 -66.13 9.50 1.22
N TYR A 479 -66.17 10.37 2.22
CA TYR A 479 -64.99 11.00 2.81
C TYR A 479 -64.25 10.04 3.73
N VAL A 480 -62.94 9.88 3.51
CA VAL A 480 -62.09 8.94 4.23
C VAL A 480 -60.98 9.69 4.97
N THR A 481 -60.65 9.21 6.16
CA THR A 481 -59.52 9.70 6.97
C THR A 481 -58.64 8.54 7.39
N GLY A 482 -57.33 8.76 7.38
CA GLY A 482 -56.32 7.81 7.82
C GLY A 482 -54.96 8.49 7.91
N TYR A 483 -53.91 7.75 7.59
CA TYR A 483 -52.55 8.28 7.54
C TYR A 483 -51.98 8.14 6.14
N GLY A 484 -51.27 9.16 5.65
CA GLY A 484 -50.50 9.14 4.41
C GLY A 484 -49.06 9.60 4.70
N ASN A 485 -48.04 8.83 4.29
CA ASN A 485 -46.62 9.13 4.55
C ASN A 485 -46.30 9.51 6.01
N GLY A 486 -46.97 8.87 6.98
CA GLY A 486 -46.75 9.07 8.42
C GLY A 486 -47.48 10.27 9.05
N GLY A 487 -48.22 11.07 8.28
CA GLY A 487 -49.07 12.17 8.77
C GLY A 487 -50.58 11.87 8.66
N SER A 488 -51.41 12.58 9.43
CA SER A 488 -52.87 12.51 9.29
C SER A 488 -53.30 13.04 7.93
N HIS A 489 -54.15 12.29 7.22
CA HIS A 489 -54.50 12.57 5.83
C HIS A 489 -55.97 12.24 5.51
N ALA A 490 -56.52 12.88 4.48
CA ALA A 490 -57.91 12.74 4.06
C ALA A 490 -58.05 12.66 2.54
N TRP A 491 -58.89 11.75 2.06
CA TRP A 491 -59.15 11.48 0.65
C TRP A 491 -60.58 10.92 0.47
N ASN A 492 -60.92 10.39 -0.70
CA ASN A 492 -62.27 9.87 -0.99
C ASN A 492 -62.30 8.40 -1.42
N LEU A 493 -63.43 7.74 -1.16
CA LEU A 493 -63.88 6.54 -1.87
C LEU A 493 -64.99 6.94 -2.85
N VAL A 494 -64.94 6.46 -4.08
CA VAL A 494 -65.86 6.83 -5.18
C VAL A 494 -66.39 5.58 -5.85
N GLN A 495 -67.71 5.52 -6.11
CA GLN A 495 -68.33 4.42 -6.81
C GLN A 495 -68.41 4.68 -8.32
N ILE A 496 -67.72 3.85 -9.11
CA ILE A 496 -67.73 3.89 -10.57
C ILE A 496 -68.21 2.54 -11.11
N ASP A 497 -69.21 2.54 -11.99
CA ASP A 497 -69.80 1.32 -12.56
C ASP A 497 -70.27 0.29 -11.51
N GLY A 498 -70.65 0.74 -10.30
CA GLY A 498 -71.09 -0.10 -9.19
C GLY A 498 -69.97 -0.62 -8.27
N GLU A 499 -68.70 -0.37 -8.61
CA GLU A 499 -67.53 -0.76 -7.83
C GLU A 499 -66.91 0.46 -7.12
N TRP A 500 -66.36 0.28 -5.91
CA TRP A 500 -65.75 1.35 -5.12
C TRP A 500 -64.23 1.39 -5.31
N TYR A 501 -63.68 2.60 -5.43
CA TYR A 501 -62.25 2.88 -5.59
C TYR A 501 -61.81 4.09 -4.76
N HIS A 502 -60.53 4.16 -4.41
CA HIS A 502 -59.94 5.33 -3.77
C HIS A 502 -59.60 6.42 -4.80
N VAL A 503 -59.79 7.67 -4.40
CA VAL A 503 -59.32 8.85 -5.13
C VAL A 503 -58.71 9.82 -4.13
N ASP A 504 -57.44 10.19 -4.34
CA ASP A 504 -56.76 11.24 -3.57
C ASP A 504 -56.35 12.41 -4.45
N ALA A 505 -57.30 13.33 -4.64
CA ALA A 505 -57.09 14.57 -5.39
C ALA A 505 -56.00 15.48 -4.80
N THR A 506 -55.59 15.26 -3.54
CA THR A 506 -54.53 16.06 -2.90
C THR A 506 -53.15 15.60 -3.36
N TRP A 507 -52.95 14.28 -3.47
CA TRP A 507 -51.68 13.71 -3.90
C TRP A 507 -51.58 13.62 -5.43
N ASP A 508 -52.71 13.69 -6.11
CA ASP A 508 -52.79 13.92 -7.56
C ASP A 508 -52.58 15.42 -7.95
N ASP A 509 -52.54 16.33 -6.96
CA ASP A 509 -52.10 17.74 -7.14
C ASP A 509 -50.58 17.87 -6.89
N PRO A 510 -49.78 18.26 -7.90
CA PRO A 510 -48.33 18.44 -7.73
C PRO A 510 -47.99 19.48 -6.64
N VAL A 511 -47.08 19.15 -5.72
CA VAL A 511 -46.52 20.13 -4.77
C VAL A 511 -45.04 20.38 -5.09
N PRO A 512 -44.57 21.64 -5.28
CA PRO A 512 -45.36 22.86 -5.39
C PRO A 512 -46.30 22.85 -6.61
N ASN A 513 -47.46 23.52 -6.49
CA ASN A 513 -48.49 23.57 -7.54
C ASN A 513 -47.88 23.92 -8.91
N ARG A 514 -48.24 23.15 -9.94
CA ARG A 514 -47.83 23.35 -11.33
C ARG A 514 -49.06 23.67 -12.17
N GLU A 515 -49.14 24.93 -12.62
CA GLU A 515 -50.27 25.42 -13.41
C GLU A 515 -50.47 24.57 -14.68
N GLY A 516 -51.66 24.00 -14.84
CA GLY A 516 -52.01 23.18 -16.01
C GLY A 516 -51.62 21.70 -15.94
N TYR A 517 -51.13 21.21 -14.80
CA TYR A 517 -50.68 19.82 -14.62
C TYR A 517 -51.55 19.06 -13.60
N VAL A 518 -51.90 17.82 -13.92
CA VAL A 518 -52.72 16.91 -13.09
C VAL A 518 -52.05 15.55 -13.11
N ARG A 519 -51.94 14.87 -11.97
CA ARG A 519 -51.49 13.48 -11.88
C ARG A 519 -52.68 12.53 -11.72
N TYR A 520 -52.42 11.24 -11.95
CA TYR A 520 -53.40 10.16 -11.76
C TYR A 520 -52.85 9.00 -10.91
N ASP A 521 -51.79 9.26 -10.14
CA ASP A 521 -51.09 8.29 -9.32
C ASP A 521 -52.02 7.67 -8.26
N TYR A 522 -53.03 8.42 -7.81
CA TYR A 522 -53.99 8.04 -6.79
C TYR A 522 -55.45 8.10 -7.26
N PHE A 523 -55.68 8.19 -8.58
CA PHE A 523 -57.02 8.18 -9.17
C PHE A 523 -57.53 6.75 -9.42
N LEU A 524 -58.66 6.41 -8.77
CA LEU A 524 -59.38 5.13 -8.86
C LEU A 524 -58.58 3.89 -8.44
N LYS A 525 -57.78 4.01 -7.37
CA LYS A 525 -56.89 2.94 -6.89
C LYS A 525 -57.55 2.01 -5.89
N SER A 526 -57.04 0.79 -5.76
CA SER A 526 -57.55 -0.20 -4.81
C SER A 526 -57.01 -0.04 -3.40
N ASP A 527 -57.65 -0.72 -2.43
CA ASP A 527 -57.13 -0.88 -1.05
C ASP A 527 -55.65 -1.33 -1.03
N ALA A 528 -55.26 -2.24 -1.93
CA ALA A 528 -53.90 -2.79 -1.97
C ALA A 528 -52.88 -1.78 -2.52
N TYR A 529 -53.28 -0.99 -3.53
CA TYR A 529 -52.44 0.05 -4.09
C TYR A 529 -52.26 1.21 -3.11
N MET A 530 -53.36 1.66 -2.49
CA MET A 530 -53.33 2.71 -1.47
C MET A 530 -52.54 2.27 -0.22
N GLY A 531 -52.60 1.00 0.15
CA GLY A 531 -51.92 0.46 1.33
C GLY A 531 -50.38 0.55 1.32
N ARG A 532 -49.76 1.02 0.24
CA ARG A 532 -48.29 1.21 0.13
C ARG A 532 -47.81 2.44 0.91
N ASP A 533 -48.63 3.49 0.94
CA ASP A 533 -48.30 4.81 1.50
C ASP A 533 -49.43 5.41 2.33
N HIS A 534 -50.65 4.85 2.24
CA HIS A 534 -51.77 5.10 3.12
C HIS A 534 -51.97 3.97 4.14
N SER A 535 -52.46 4.29 5.35
CA SER A 535 -52.71 3.29 6.40
C SER A 535 -53.77 3.71 7.42
N ASN A 536 -54.27 2.72 8.19
CA ASN A 536 -55.21 2.88 9.31
C ASN A 536 -56.45 3.74 9.02
N TRP A 537 -57.01 3.62 7.81
CA TRP A 537 -58.19 4.39 7.42
C TRP A 537 -59.48 3.76 7.95
N GLN A 538 -60.48 4.62 8.19
CA GLN A 538 -61.83 4.19 8.54
C GLN A 538 -62.74 4.36 7.33
N GLN A 539 -63.42 3.29 6.91
CA GLN A 539 -64.34 3.29 5.77
C GLN A 539 -65.65 2.59 6.11
N LYS A 540 -66.77 3.11 5.60
CA LYS A 540 -68.09 2.45 5.66
C LYS A 540 -68.29 1.56 4.43
N GLN A 541 -67.85 2.01 3.27
CA GLN A 541 -67.80 1.23 2.04
C GLN A 541 -66.44 0.53 1.91
N VAL A 542 -66.40 -0.62 1.26
CA VAL A 542 -65.15 -1.38 1.03
C VAL A 542 -64.77 -1.21 -0.43
N CYS A 543 -63.50 -0.93 -0.73
CA CYS A 543 -63.01 -0.94 -2.10
C CYS A 543 -63.21 -2.34 -2.71
N THR A 544 -63.90 -2.44 -3.84
CA THR A 544 -64.36 -3.73 -4.37
C THR A 544 -63.63 -4.19 -5.64
N SER A 545 -62.74 -3.37 -6.21
CA SER A 545 -62.10 -3.64 -7.49
C SER A 545 -60.65 -3.14 -7.56
N THR A 546 -59.83 -3.80 -8.38
CA THR A 546 -58.42 -3.45 -8.68
C THR A 546 -58.22 -3.01 -10.13
N ARG A 547 -59.33 -2.74 -10.86
CA ARG A 547 -59.35 -2.50 -12.30
C ARG A 547 -58.35 -1.46 -12.80
N TYR A 548 -58.07 -0.41 -12.01
CA TYR A 548 -57.23 0.71 -12.41
C TYR A 548 -55.86 0.78 -11.71
N ASP A 549 -55.47 -0.25 -10.95
CA ASP A 549 -54.19 -0.27 -10.22
C ASP A 549 -52.98 -0.21 -11.16
N ASN A 550 -53.09 -0.89 -12.31
CA ASN A 550 -52.09 -0.92 -13.37
C ASN A 550 -52.59 -0.28 -14.67
N ALA A 551 -53.66 0.53 -14.58
CA ALA A 551 -54.10 1.30 -15.73
C ALA A 551 -53.13 2.46 -15.90
N ASP A 552 -52.44 2.47 -17.04
CA ASP A 552 -51.70 3.63 -17.52
C ASP A 552 -52.73 4.70 -17.90
N LEU A 553 -53.06 5.56 -16.95
CA LEU A 553 -53.93 6.71 -17.14
C LEU A 553 -53.00 7.85 -17.56
N PRO A 554 -52.90 8.17 -18.87
CA PRO A 554 -51.77 8.94 -19.37
C PRO A 554 -51.83 10.39 -18.89
N ASP A 555 -50.80 10.80 -18.15
CA ASP A 555 -50.18 12.12 -18.29
C ASP A 555 -49.61 12.19 -19.73
N THR A 556 -49.59 13.34 -20.41
CA THR A 556 -49.09 13.32 -21.81
C THR A 556 -47.58 13.01 -21.83
N GLU A 557 -47.12 12.11 -22.73
CA GLU A 557 -45.69 11.69 -22.83
C GLU A 557 -44.71 12.89 -22.92
N GLU A 558 -45.12 13.96 -23.59
CA GLU A 558 -44.34 15.20 -23.75
C GLU A 558 -44.11 15.95 -22.41
N GLN A 559 -44.99 15.74 -21.43
CA GLN A 559 -44.93 16.39 -20.11
C GLN A 559 -44.02 15.62 -19.13
N ALA A 560 -44.01 14.28 -19.18
CA ALA A 560 -43.11 13.48 -18.35
C ALA A 560 -41.62 13.70 -18.70
N GLU A 561 -41.32 13.94 -19.98
CA GLU A 561 -39.95 14.22 -20.45
C GLU A 561 -39.43 15.60 -20.00
N GLN A 562 -40.28 16.63 -19.95
CA GLN A 562 -39.89 17.97 -19.48
C GLN A 562 -39.55 17.99 -17.98
N GLU A 563 -40.30 17.25 -17.16
CA GLU A 563 -40.06 17.19 -15.72
C GLU A 563 -38.71 16.54 -15.36
N GLN A 564 -38.31 15.49 -16.10
CA GLN A 564 -37.01 14.85 -15.91
C GLN A 564 -35.87 15.78 -16.31
N GLN A 565 -36.04 16.55 -17.39
CA GLN A 565 -35.01 17.44 -17.90
C GLN A 565 -34.76 18.65 -16.98
N GLU A 566 -35.81 19.23 -16.40
CA GLU A 566 -35.69 20.35 -15.47
C GLU A 566 -35.09 19.94 -14.12
N GLN A 567 -35.44 18.76 -13.60
CA GLN A 567 -34.85 18.23 -12.37
C GLN A 567 -33.36 17.95 -12.53
N GLN A 568 -32.96 17.32 -13.64
CA GLN A 568 -31.55 17.08 -13.94
C GLN A 568 -30.76 18.40 -14.04
N THR A 569 -31.33 19.42 -14.70
CA THR A 569 -30.68 20.72 -14.88
C THR A 569 -30.43 21.43 -13.54
N GLN A 570 -31.38 21.35 -12.59
CA GLN A 570 -31.20 21.93 -11.25
C GLN A 570 -30.15 21.18 -10.43
N GLN A 571 -30.14 19.84 -10.53
CA GLN A 571 -29.16 18.99 -9.84
C GLN A 571 -27.74 19.26 -10.34
N ASP A 572 -27.56 19.41 -11.66
CA ASP A 572 -26.27 19.70 -12.29
C ASP A 572 -25.74 21.09 -11.89
N ALA A 573 -26.62 22.10 -11.80
CA ALA A 573 -26.23 23.45 -11.38
C ALA A 573 -25.74 23.51 -9.93
N GLN A 574 -26.43 22.80 -9.02
CA GLN A 574 -26.04 22.73 -7.62
C GLN A 574 -24.73 21.97 -7.40
N LEU A 575 -24.51 20.90 -8.20
CA LEU A 575 -23.24 20.19 -8.20
C LEU A 575 -22.08 21.09 -8.63
N GLN A 576 -22.27 21.89 -9.69
CA GLN A 576 -21.21 22.79 -10.17
C GLN A 576 -20.85 23.88 -9.16
N GLU A 577 -21.81 24.49 -8.46
CA GLU A 577 -21.54 25.48 -7.40
C GLU A 577 -20.71 24.87 -6.25
N THR A 578 -20.99 23.61 -5.92
CA THR A 578 -20.22 22.87 -4.91
C THR A 578 -18.79 22.62 -5.37
N ILE A 579 -18.58 22.30 -6.65
CA ILE A 579 -17.23 22.10 -7.21
C ILE A 579 -16.42 23.40 -7.22
N ASP A 580 -17.04 24.52 -7.62
CA ASP A 580 -16.38 25.83 -7.62
C ASP A 580 -15.92 26.24 -6.20
N ALA A 581 -16.75 26.00 -5.18
CA ALA A 581 -16.42 26.26 -3.79
C ALA A 581 -15.23 25.41 -3.31
N PHE A 582 -15.16 24.14 -3.71
CA PHE A 582 -14.04 23.26 -3.39
C PHE A 582 -12.74 23.71 -4.06
N LEU A 583 -12.78 24.04 -5.35
CA LEU A 583 -11.61 24.54 -6.07
C LEU A 583 -11.06 25.81 -5.42
N GLN A 584 -11.94 26.68 -4.92
CA GLN A 584 -11.54 27.87 -4.18
C GLN A 584 -10.83 27.53 -2.85
N LEU A 585 -11.33 26.54 -2.10
CA LEU A 585 -10.67 26.05 -0.88
C LEU A 585 -9.26 25.53 -1.17
N CYS A 586 -9.08 24.79 -2.27
CA CYS A 586 -7.76 24.34 -2.70
C CYS A 586 -6.83 25.51 -3.04
N CYS A 587 -7.32 26.53 -3.76
CA CYS A 587 -6.54 27.73 -4.08
C CYS A 587 -6.08 28.46 -2.81
N ASP A 588 -6.99 28.68 -1.86
CA ASP A 588 -6.69 29.36 -0.59
C ASP A 588 -5.63 28.60 0.22
N ALA A 589 -5.68 27.27 0.22
CA ALA A 589 -4.70 26.43 0.89
C ALA A 589 -3.31 26.50 0.22
N ILE A 590 -3.25 26.54 -1.12
CA ILE A 590 -1.99 26.72 -1.86
C ILE A 590 -1.39 28.10 -1.58
N ASP A 591 -2.21 29.16 -1.60
CA ASP A 591 -1.77 30.53 -1.34
C ASP A 591 -1.24 30.73 0.09
N ALA A 592 -1.73 29.92 1.04
CA ALA A 592 -1.28 29.94 2.44
C ALA A 592 0.06 29.22 2.68
N LEU A 593 0.58 28.43 1.71
CA LEU A 593 1.84 27.71 1.90
C LEU A 593 3.04 28.67 2.04
N PRO A 594 4.01 28.39 2.93
CA PRO A 594 5.17 29.24 3.16
C PRO A 594 6.20 29.12 2.02
N PHE A 595 7.25 29.95 2.03
CA PHE A 595 8.37 29.85 1.07
C PHE A 595 7.98 29.98 -0.42
N GLN A 596 7.20 31.00 -0.75
CA GLN A 596 6.71 31.28 -2.11
C GLN A 596 7.77 31.83 -3.09
N THR A 597 9.06 31.85 -2.70
CA THR A 597 10.16 32.32 -3.56
C THR A 597 11.35 31.37 -3.45
N GLU A 598 12.11 31.23 -4.54
CA GLU A 598 13.31 30.40 -4.59
C GLU A 598 14.31 30.75 -3.47
N ALA A 599 14.54 32.03 -3.20
CA ALA A 599 15.41 32.48 -2.12
C ALA A 599 14.91 32.07 -0.73
N ALA A 600 13.59 32.02 -0.52
CA ALA A 600 13.00 31.56 0.72
C ALA A 600 13.09 30.03 0.87
N LEU A 601 12.90 29.27 -0.22
CA LEU A 601 13.09 27.81 -0.25
C LEU A 601 14.53 27.43 0.08
N GLN A 602 15.50 28.11 -0.54
CA GLN A 602 16.92 27.87 -0.28
C GLN A 602 17.36 28.26 1.14
N ALA A 603 16.67 29.20 1.79
CA ALA A 603 16.94 29.61 3.16
C ALA A 603 16.25 28.72 4.22
N ALA A 604 15.24 27.95 3.84
CA ALA A 604 14.48 27.09 4.75
C ALA A 604 15.30 25.88 5.23
N THR A 605 15.03 25.41 6.44
CA THR A 605 15.56 24.16 6.98
C THR A 605 14.91 22.94 6.32
N ASP A 606 15.52 21.76 6.44
CA ASP A 606 14.94 20.54 5.85
C ASP A 606 13.60 20.17 6.47
N ASP A 607 13.42 20.42 7.78
CA ASP A 607 12.13 20.23 8.48
C ASP A 607 11.07 21.19 7.94
N GLU A 608 11.41 22.47 7.75
CA GLU A 608 10.50 23.47 7.17
C GLU A 608 10.11 23.13 5.73
N LEU A 609 11.02 22.58 4.92
CA LEU A 609 10.71 22.09 3.58
C LEU A 609 9.81 20.86 3.61
N ASN A 610 10.02 19.92 4.53
CA ASN A 610 9.15 18.75 4.68
C ASN A 610 7.71 19.14 5.04
N ASP A 611 7.54 20.11 5.94
CA ASP A 611 6.23 20.64 6.32
C ASP A 611 5.56 21.39 5.15
N ALA A 612 6.35 22.11 4.35
CA ALA A 612 5.85 22.87 3.20
C ALA A 612 5.60 22.02 1.94
N TYR A 613 6.05 20.77 1.90
CA TYR A 613 6.00 19.90 0.72
C TYR A 613 4.58 19.53 0.30
N ARG A 614 3.66 19.36 1.26
CA ARG A 614 2.29 18.95 0.98
C ARG A 614 1.26 19.63 1.88
N VAL A 615 0.08 19.84 1.35
CA VAL A 615 -1.13 20.17 2.11
C VAL A 615 -2.23 19.17 1.77
N THR A 616 -3.01 18.76 2.77
CA THR A 616 -4.16 17.87 2.59
C THR A 616 -5.44 18.66 2.77
N ILE A 617 -6.35 18.57 1.80
CA ILE A 617 -7.67 19.18 1.84
C ILE A 617 -8.69 18.10 2.17
N GLU A 618 -9.40 18.24 3.29
CA GLU A 618 -10.50 17.33 3.65
C GLU A 618 -11.76 17.66 2.83
N LEU A 619 -12.43 16.62 2.34
CA LEU A 619 -13.69 16.68 1.61
C LEU A 619 -14.86 16.32 2.54
N PRO A 620 -16.05 16.92 2.35
CA PRO A 620 -17.23 16.60 3.14
C PRO A 620 -17.78 15.20 2.78
N ALA A 621 -17.28 14.18 3.47
CA ALA A 621 -17.53 12.75 3.19
C ALA A 621 -19.01 12.33 3.22
N ASN A 622 -19.86 13.01 3.99
CA ASN A 622 -21.23 12.58 4.27
C ASN A 622 -22.28 13.16 3.29
N GLN A 623 -21.86 13.90 2.26
CA GLN A 623 -22.76 14.61 1.35
C GLN A 623 -22.54 14.31 -0.13
N LEU A 624 -21.49 13.58 -0.49
CA LEU A 624 -21.07 13.38 -1.88
C LEU A 624 -20.98 11.90 -2.23
N THR A 625 -21.50 11.53 -3.40
CA THR A 625 -21.35 10.18 -3.95
C THR A 625 -19.92 9.96 -4.45
N ARG A 626 -19.55 8.69 -4.67
CA ARG A 626 -18.23 8.32 -5.21
C ARG A 626 -17.95 8.95 -6.58
N GLU A 627 -18.97 9.06 -7.42
CA GLU A 627 -18.89 9.70 -8.74
C GLU A 627 -18.66 11.22 -8.61
N GLN A 628 -19.37 11.86 -7.69
CA GLN A 628 -19.18 13.28 -7.41
C GLN A 628 -17.74 13.53 -6.93
N LEU A 629 -17.25 12.75 -5.96
CA LEU A 629 -15.86 12.85 -5.47
C LEU A 629 -14.82 12.71 -6.60
N TYR A 630 -15.07 11.85 -7.59
CA TYR A 630 -14.20 11.71 -8.75
C TYR A 630 -14.25 12.93 -9.67
N LEU A 631 -15.42 13.55 -9.85
CA LEU A 631 -15.56 14.83 -10.58
C LEU A 631 -14.78 15.97 -9.91
N PHE A 632 -14.85 16.09 -8.57
CA PHE A 632 -14.03 17.06 -7.81
C PHE A 632 -12.54 16.85 -8.06
N TYR A 633 -12.09 15.59 -8.00
CA TYR A 633 -10.70 15.22 -8.23
C TYR A 633 -10.24 15.58 -9.66
N GLU A 634 -11.00 15.23 -10.69
CA GLU A 634 -10.63 15.50 -12.09
C GLU A 634 -10.59 17.01 -12.40
N GLN A 635 -11.54 17.79 -11.87
CA GLN A 635 -11.51 19.25 -12.02
C GLN A 635 -10.30 19.85 -11.30
N ALA A 636 -10.01 19.46 -10.06
CA ALA A 636 -8.83 19.92 -9.33
C ALA A 636 -7.52 19.56 -10.05
N ARG A 637 -7.41 18.34 -10.56
CA ARG A 637 -6.25 17.84 -11.33
C ARG A 637 -6.00 18.65 -12.60
N THR A 638 -7.05 19.20 -13.20
CA THR A 638 -6.96 19.98 -14.44
C THR A 638 -6.71 21.47 -14.16
N GLU A 639 -7.44 22.05 -13.22
CA GLU A 639 -7.42 23.50 -12.99
C GLU A 639 -6.25 23.96 -12.11
N LEU A 640 -5.92 23.23 -11.04
CA LEU A 640 -4.91 23.69 -10.08
C LEU A 640 -3.50 23.76 -10.69
N PRO A 641 -2.99 22.76 -11.44
CA PRO A 641 -1.68 22.88 -12.07
C PRO A 641 -1.62 23.98 -13.14
N SER A 642 -2.75 24.29 -13.77
CA SER A 642 -2.86 25.37 -14.74
C SER A 642 -2.77 26.76 -14.07
N ARG A 643 -3.34 26.91 -12.87
CA ARG A 643 -3.27 28.14 -12.06
C ARG A 643 -1.96 28.29 -11.30
N TYR A 644 -1.42 27.20 -10.80
CA TYR A 644 -0.21 27.14 -9.96
C TYR A 644 0.81 26.19 -10.59
N PRO A 645 1.60 26.67 -11.56
CA PRO A 645 2.71 25.90 -12.13
C PRO A 645 3.69 25.52 -11.00
N GLY A 646 3.80 24.22 -10.72
CA GLY A 646 4.59 23.69 -9.59
C GLY A 646 3.76 23.01 -8.48
N ILE A 647 2.43 23.06 -8.57
CA ILE A 647 1.54 22.24 -7.74
C ILE A 647 1.14 20.98 -8.51
N ARG A 648 1.31 19.82 -7.88
CA ARG A 648 0.75 18.55 -8.32
C ARG A 648 -0.39 18.12 -7.41
N VAL A 649 -1.47 17.67 -8.02
CA VAL A 649 -2.60 17.04 -7.35
C VAL A 649 -2.28 15.54 -7.23
N GLY A 650 -2.20 15.03 -6.01
CA GLY A 650 -2.00 13.60 -5.75
C GLY A 650 -3.31 12.83 -5.73
N SER A 651 -3.23 11.53 -5.43
CA SER A 651 -4.41 10.66 -5.41
C SER A 651 -5.46 11.11 -4.39
N LEU A 652 -6.73 11.02 -4.79
CA LEU A 652 -7.87 11.14 -3.91
C LEU A 652 -7.91 9.94 -2.94
N ASP A 653 -7.91 10.20 -1.64
CA ASP A 653 -8.23 9.19 -0.64
C ASP A 653 -9.75 9.11 -0.50
N THR A 654 -10.35 7.98 -0.88
CA THR A 654 -11.81 7.78 -0.81
C THR A 654 -12.26 7.15 0.51
N SER A 655 -11.33 6.66 1.34
CA SER A 655 -11.63 6.07 2.65
C SER A 655 -11.79 7.15 3.73
N ALA A 656 -10.98 8.21 3.62
CA ALA A 656 -11.14 9.47 4.31
C ALA A 656 -11.09 10.57 3.24
N PRO A 657 -12.25 10.95 2.64
CA PRO A 657 -12.36 11.87 1.53
C PRO A 657 -11.42 13.06 1.68
N SER A 658 -10.28 13.01 1.00
CA SER A 658 -9.26 14.05 1.09
C SER A 658 -8.37 14.08 -0.15
N LEU A 659 -7.86 15.27 -0.46
CA LEU A 659 -7.02 15.55 -1.62
C LEU A 659 -5.67 16.10 -1.18
N GLY A 660 -4.59 15.38 -1.52
CA GLY A 660 -3.23 15.85 -1.29
C GLY A 660 -2.76 16.76 -2.42
N LEU A 661 -2.24 17.94 -2.08
CA LEU A 661 -1.59 18.87 -3.00
C LEU A 661 -0.09 18.93 -2.66
N TYR A 662 0.76 18.76 -3.67
CA TYR A 662 2.20 18.60 -3.52
C TYR A 662 2.96 19.71 -4.26
N ARG A 663 4.06 20.17 -3.68
CA ARG A 663 4.92 21.22 -4.23
C ARG A 663 6.16 20.66 -4.88
N ASP A 664 6.30 20.88 -6.18
CA ASP A 664 7.43 20.40 -6.97
C ASP A 664 8.68 21.22 -6.76
N ASP A 665 8.54 22.53 -6.55
CA ASP A 665 9.66 23.43 -6.23
C ASP A 665 10.35 23.07 -4.91
N VAL A 666 9.57 22.65 -3.90
CA VAL A 666 10.10 22.11 -2.64
C VAL A 666 10.87 20.81 -2.88
N ARG A 667 10.32 19.91 -3.70
CA ARG A 667 10.96 18.62 -4.04
C ARG A 667 12.27 18.82 -4.80
N GLU A 668 12.28 19.72 -5.77
CA GLU A 668 13.46 20.08 -6.56
C GLU A 668 14.57 20.65 -5.68
N GLU A 669 14.23 21.50 -4.69
CA GLU A 669 15.21 22.01 -3.73
C GLU A 669 15.76 20.92 -2.81
N GLN A 670 14.91 20.00 -2.33
CA GLN A 670 15.35 18.84 -1.55
C GLN A 670 16.30 17.94 -2.36
N ASP A 671 15.98 17.69 -3.63
CA ASP A 671 16.80 16.90 -4.53
C ASP A 671 18.14 17.60 -4.83
N ARG A 672 18.14 18.92 -5.06
CA ARG A 672 19.35 19.74 -5.23
C ARG A 672 20.30 19.63 -4.03
N ARG A 673 19.77 19.72 -2.81
CA ARG A 673 20.56 19.57 -1.57
C ARG A 673 21.18 18.17 -1.46
N ARG A 674 20.40 17.14 -1.80
CA ARG A 674 20.87 15.75 -1.81
C ARG A 674 22.01 15.56 -2.81
N THR A 675 21.89 16.11 -4.02
CA THR A 675 22.94 16.07 -5.03
C THR A 675 24.21 16.76 -4.54
N LEU A 676 24.12 17.96 -3.96
CA LEU A 676 25.29 18.67 -3.44
C LEU A 676 26.01 17.90 -2.32
N LEU A 677 25.26 17.26 -1.41
CA LEU A 677 25.85 16.41 -0.37
C LEU A 677 26.52 15.18 -0.96
N GLN A 678 25.91 14.57 -1.98
CA GLN A 678 26.51 13.44 -2.69
C GLN A 678 27.80 13.85 -3.41
N ASP A 679 27.80 14.98 -4.14
CA ASP A 679 28.97 15.49 -4.84
C ASP A 679 30.14 15.80 -3.88
N GLU A 680 29.83 16.34 -2.70
CA GLU A 680 30.84 16.60 -1.66
C GLU A 680 31.42 15.29 -1.09
N GLN A 681 30.56 14.30 -0.84
CA GLN A 681 30.98 12.97 -0.38
C GLN A 681 31.84 12.27 -1.44
N ASP A 682 31.42 12.28 -2.71
CA ASP A 682 32.15 11.67 -3.82
C ASP A 682 33.54 12.31 -3.99
N ARG A 683 33.63 13.63 -3.78
CA ARG A 683 34.92 14.34 -3.78
C ARG A 683 35.80 13.88 -2.61
N GLN A 684 35.25 13.78 -1.41
CA GLN A 684 35.99 13.30 -0.23
C GLN A 684 36.44 11.84 -0.39
N ASP A 685 35.59 10.96 -0.93
CA ASP A 685 35.93 9.57 -1.20
C ASP A 685 37.05 9.45 -2.25
N ALA A 686 37.04 10.31 -3.27
CA ALA A 686 38.10 10.38 -4.27
C ALA A 686 39.44 10.86 -3.67
N GLU A 687 39.40 11.84 -2.75
CA GLU A 687 40.58 12.28 -2.00
C GLU A 687 41.10 11.16 -1.08
N ASP A 688 40.24 10.51 -0.30
CA ASP A 688 40.59 9.41 0.59
C ASP A 688 41.15 8.20 -0.18
N ALA A 689 40.64 7.93 -1.38
CA ALA A 689 41.17 6.88 -2.26
C ALA A 689 42.57 7.21 -2.79
N ALA A 690 42.85 8.48 -3.10
CA ALA A 690 44.19 8.92 -3.51
C ALA A 690 45.18 8.82 -2.34
N ASP A 691 44.77 9.29 -1.17
CA ASP A 691 45.55 9.21 0.07
C ASP A 691 45.83 7.76 0.48
N ALA A 692 44.86 6.86 0.30
CA ALA A 692 45.02 5.44 0.59
C ALA A 692 46.20 4.81 -0.18
N VAL A 693 46.47 5.24 -1.41
CA VAL A 693 47.61 4.76 -2.21
C VAL A 693 48.95 5.23 -1.61
N GLU A 694 49.03 6.47 -1.13
CA GLU A 694 50.24 6.95 -0.45
C GLU A 694 50.45 6.22 0.89
N ILE A 695 49.38 6.02 1.65
CA ILE A 695 49.41 5.30 2.91
C ILE A 695 49.88 3.86 2.72
N GLN A 696 49.40 3.16 1.68
CA GLN A 696 49.85 1.82 1.32
C GLN A 696 51.37 1.78 1.17
N ALA A 697 51.94 2.66 0.34
CA ALA A 697 53.38 2.69 0.12
C ALA A 697 54.18 2.90 1.43
N ARG A 698 53.67 3.72 2.36
CA ARG A 698 54.28 3.92 3.68
C ARG A 698 54.20 2.67 4.57
N ILE A 699 53.06 1.98 4.57
CA ILE A 699 52.89 0.71 5.32
C ILE A 699 53.80 -0.37 4.72
N GLU A 700 53.88 -0.48 3.40
CA GLU A 700 54.76 -1.43 2.70
C GLU A 700 56.23 -1.22 3.07
N GLN A 701 56.71 0.02 3.00
CA GLN A 701 58.06 0.38 3.39
C GLN A 701 58.33 0.04 4.87
N THR A 702 57.36 0.32 5.74
CA THR A 702 57.44 0.00 7.17
C THR A 702 57.61 -1.51 7.35
N ILE A 703 56.72 -2.33 6.80
CA ILE A 703 56.76 -3.80 6.90
C ILE A 703 58.10 -4.37 6.43
N GLN A 704 58.63 -3.90 5.30
CA GLN A 704 59.90 -4.38 4.74
C GLN A 704 61.11 -4.03 5.62
N SER A 705 61.01 -2.95 6.40
CA SER A 705 62.09 -2.47 7.28
C SER A 705 61.98 -2.96 8.73
N MET A 706 60.88 -3.64 9.10
CA MET A 706 60.66 -4.13 10.45
C MET A 706 61.71 -5.17 10.85
N ASP A 707 62.23 -5.02 12.07
CA ASP A 707 63.10 -5.95 12.79
C ASP A 707 62.41 -6.52 14.05
N CYS A 708 61.07 -6.57 14.02
CA CYS A 708 60.20 -6.94 15.12
C CYS A 708 58.91 -7.61 14.63
N GLU A 709 58.18 -8.30 15.52
CA GLU A 709 56.89 -8.91 15.16
C GLU A 709 55.80 -7.85 15.03
N THR A 710 55.75 -6.91 15.96
CA THR A 710 54.71 -5.88 16.04
C THR A 710 55.29 -4.47 16.00
N PHE A 711 54.65 -3.59 15.25
CA PHE A 711 55.01 -2.18 15.15
C PHE A 711 53.76 -1.30 15.05
N GLN A 712 53.80 -0.14 15.69
CA GLN A 712 52.72 0.85 15.60
C GLN A 712 53.17 2.03 14.74
N LEU A 713 52.49 2.24 13.62
CA LEU A 713 52.72 3.34 12.70
C LEU A 713 51.67 4.44 12.92
N THR A 714 52.10 5.70 13.03
CA THR A 714 51.21 6.87 13.11
C THR A 714 51.30 7.68 11.82
N LEU A 715 50.15 7.87 11.16
CA LEU A 715 50.00 8.55 9.88
C LEU A 715 49.28 9.88 10.10
N SER A 716 50.05 10.93 10.41
CA SER A 716 49.51 12.28 10.57
C SER A 716 49.17 12.92 9.21
N GLY A 717 48.04 13.61 9.14
CA GLY A 717 47.62 14.36 7.94
C GLY A 717 46.67 13.62 7.02
N TYR A 718 46.23 12.42 7.41
CA TYR A 718 45.25 11.61 6.67
C TYR A 718 43.97 11.44 7.48
N THR A 719 42.87 11.17 6.79
CA THR A 719 41.59 10.81 7.41
C THR A 719 41.63 9.35 7.93
N ASP A 720 40.82 9.06 8.94
CA ASP A 720 40.68 7.68 9.46
C ASP A 720 40.02 6.74 8.41
N GLU A 721 39.29 7.28 7.43
CA GLU A 721 38.70 6.51 6.33
C GLU A 721 39.77 6.13 5.29
N ALA A 722 40.62 7.07 4.86
CA ALA A 722 41.75 6.78 3.97
C ALA A 722 42.69 5.70 4.55
N VAL A 723 42.97 5.76 5.87
CA VAL A 723 43.79 4.76 6.57
C VAL A 723 43.13 3.38 6.61
N ARG A 724 41.81 3.32 6.86
CA ARG A 724 41.05 2.06 6.83
C ARG A 724 41.00 1.48 5.42
N LEU A 725 40.74 2.31 4.42
CA LEU A 725 40.72 1.91 3.01
C LEU A 725 42.07 1.33 2.57
N ALA A 726 43.18 2.01 2.91
CA ALA A 726 44.53 1.51 2.65
C ALA A 726 44.76 0.12 3.27
N CYS A 727 44.42 -0.05 4.55
CA CYS A 727 44.57 -1.34 5.25
C CYS A 727 43.69 -2.44 4.63
N SER A 728 42.45 -2.12 4.25
CA SER A 728 41.52 -3.05 3.62
C SER A 728 42.03 -3.53 2.27
N ASN A 729 42.49 -2.60 1.42
CA ASN A 729 43.09 -2.90 0.14
C ASN A 729 44.32 -3.80 0.27
N MET A 730 45.19 -3.55 1.25
CA MET A 730 46.36 -4.40 1.52
C MET A 730 45.99 -5.77 2.10
N ALA A 731 44.84 -5.89 2.77
CA ALA A 731 44.35 -7.17 3.29
C ALA A 731 43.60 -7.99 2.22
N ALA A 732 43.32 -7.41 1.05
CA ALA A 732 42.60 -8.08 -0.02
C ALA A 732 43.38 -9.27 -0.57
N SER A 733 42.65 -10.34 -0.89
CA SER A 733 43.23 -11.53 -1.52
C SER A 733 43.84 -11.15 -2.87
N GLY A 734 45.15 -11.40 -3.04
CA GLY A 734 45.91 -11.05 -4.23
C GLY A 734 46.79 -9.81 -4.09
N TYR A 735 46.66 -9.03 -3.00
CA TYR A 735 47.60 -7.96 -2.71
C TYR A 735 48.99 -8.53 -2.39
N SER A 736 50.03 -8.00 -3.04
CA SER A 736 51.41 -8.43 -2.82
C SER A 736 52.39 -7.30 -3.12
N PHE A 737 53.49 -7.23 -2.36
CA PHE A 737 54.53 -6.21 -2.50
C PHE A 737 55.85 -6.73 -1.90
N GLY A 738 57.01 -6.45 -2.51
CA GLY A 738 58.31 -6.85 -1.95
C GLY A 738 58.45 -8.33 -1.53
N GLY A 739 57.72 -9.23 -2.18
CA GLY A 739 57.65 -10.65 -1.82
C GLY A 739 56.73 -10.99 -0.64
N TYR A 740 56.03 -10.02 -0.06
CA TYR A 740 54.95 -10.21 0.91
C TYR A 740 53.62 -10.44 0.19
N THR A 741 52.77 -11.21 0.85
CA THR A 741 51.37 -11.46 0.51
C THR A 741 50.49 -11.10 1.71
N ALA A 742 49.18 -10.95 1.51
CA ALA A 742 48.25 -10.61 2.60
C ALA A 742 48.24 -11.60 3.79
N SER A 743 48.77 -12.82 3.64
CA SER A 743 48.94 -13.78 4.76
C SER A 743 50.22 -13.57 5.58
N ASP A 744 51.18 -12.80 5.07
CA ASP A 744 52.48 -12.58 5.69
C ASP A 744 52.45 -11.50 6.78
N TYR A 745 51.36 -10.75 6.88
CA TYR A 745 51.18 -9.68 7.85
C TYR A 745 49.72 -9.51 8.25
N ARG A 746 49.49 -8.69 9.28
CA ARG A 746 48.17 -8.23 9.70
C ARG A 746 48.19 -6.73 9.96
N LEU A 747 47.18 -6.04 9.47
CA LEU A 747 46.98 -4.61 9.70
C LEU A 747 45.71 -4.37 10.52
N ARG A 748 45.79 -3.45 11.48
CA ARG A 748 44.63 -2.96 12.23
C ARG A 748 44.70 -1.44 12.35
N ALA A 749 43.83 -0.77 11.60
CA ALA A 749 43.63 0.67 11.70
C ALA A 749 42.87 1.02 12.99
N GLU A 750 43.27 2.12 13.63
CA GLU A 750 42.68 2.74 14.81
C GLU A 750 42.51 4.23 14.57
N SER A 751 41.64 4.87 15.36
CA SER A 751 41.36 6.30 15.25
C SER A 751 42.59 7.15 15.48
N GLY A 752 42.69 8.28 14.78
CA GLY A 752 43.82 9.19 14.84
C GLY A 752 44.99 8.77 13.93
N GLY A 753 44.69 8.06 12.84
CA GLY A 753 45.67 7.63 11.85
C GLY A 753 46.67 6.59 12.36
N VAL A 754 46.31 5.76 13.33
CA VAL A 754 47.21 4.73 13.89
C VAL A 754 46.98 3.39 13.20
N VAL A 755 48.06 2.73 12.78
CA VAL A 755 48.03 1.38 12.21
C VAL A 755 48.93 0.46 13.03
N ASN A 756 48.32 -0.57 13.62
CA ASN A 756 49.08 -1.65 14.27
C ASN A 756 49.39 -2.73 13.23
N ILE A 757 50.68 -3.00 13.05
CA ILE A 757 51.22 -3.93 12.07
C ILE A 757 51.75 -5.16 12.80
N THR A 758 51.40 -6.35 12.33
CA THR A 758 52.02 -7.62 12.75
C THR A 758 52.68 -8.28 11.54
N ASN A 759 53.96 -8.63 11.62
CA ASN A 759 54.76 -9.14 10.51
C ASN A 759 55.12 -10.62 10.72
N TYR A 760 54.27 -11.52 10.23
CA TYR A 760 54.44 -12.96 10.41
C TYR A 760 55.63 -13.52 9.61
N LYS A 761 55.91 -12.95 8.44
CA LYS A 761 57.02 -13.40 7.60
C LYS A 761 58.39 -13.08 8.22
N TRP A 762 58.53 -11.91 8.85
CA TRP A 762 59.75 -11.60 9.60
C TRP A 762 59.91 -12.56 10.79
N VAL A 763 58.84 -12.84 11.54
CA VAL A 763 58.87 -13.83 12.64
C VAL A 763 59.34 -15.19 12.17
N GLU A 764 58.80 -15.71 11.06
CA GLU A 764 59.22 -17.01 10.53
C GLU A 764 60.70 -16.99 10.11
N THR A 765 61.16 -15.89 9.51
CA THR A 765 62.57 -15.72 9.13
C THR A 765 63.49 -15.76 10.35
N GLU A 766 63.13 -15.06 11.43
CA GLU A 766 63.95 -14.99 12.63
C GLU A 766 63.93 -16.30 13.43
N VAL A 767 62.78 -16.97 13.51
CA VAL A 767 62.69 -18.31 14.10
C VAL A 767 63.54 -19.30 13.30
N GLN A 768 63.49 -19.25 11.96
CA GLN A 768 64.27 -20.15 11.10
C GLN A 768 65.78 -19.97 11.28
N ARG A 769 66.27 -18.74 11.51
CA ARG A 769 67.68 -18.48 11.85
C ARG A 769 68.13 -19.23 13.10
N TYR A 770 67.29 -19.29 14.14
CA TYR A 770 67.59 -20.07 15.36
C TYR A 770 67.43 -21.58 15.15
N VAL A 771 66.51 -22.01 14.30
CA VAL A 771 66.39 -23.42 13.89
C VAL A 771 67.70 -23.88 13.25
N GLU A 772 68.25 -23.11 12.31
CA GLU A 772 69.52 -23.43 11.64
C GLU A 772 70.69 -23.54 12.62
N LEU A 773 70.77 -22.67 13.64
CA LEU A 773 71.76 -22.77 14.71
C LEU A 773 71.61 -24.04 15.54
N LEU A 774 70.36 -24.42 15.88
CA LEU A 774 70.08 -25.64 16.62
C LEU A 774 70.38 -26.90 15.81
N GLU A 775 70.01 -26.92 14.52
CA GLU A 775 70.32 -28.04 13.63
C GLU A 775 71.83 -28.22 13.46
N ALA A 776 72.58 -27.13 13.29
CA ALA A 776 74.04 -27.20 13.22
C ALA A 776 74.66 -27.78 14.50
N ALA A 777 74.14 -27.40 15.67
CA ALA A 777 74.60 -27.94 16.94
C ALA A 777 74.23 -29.43 17.11
N ILE A 778 73.04 -29.82 16.65
CA ILE A 778 72.60 -31.23 16.63
C ILE A 778 73.51 -32.07 15.72
N ASP A 779 73.85 -31.56 14.54
CA ASP A 779 74.77 -32.21 13.59
C ASP A 779 76.17 -32.39 14.19
N ASN A 780 76.62 -31.42 14.97
CA ASN A 780 77.88 -31.46 15.71
C ASN A 780 77.82 -32.31 17.00
N ARG A 781 76.66 -32.90 17.31
CA ARG A 781 76.41 -33.70 18.53
C ARG A 781 76.66 -32.92 19.83
N GLU A 782 76.40 -31.60 19.84
CA GLU A 782 76.50 -30.79 21.05
C GLU A 782 75.43 -31.20 22.08
N LEU A 783 75.81 -31.29 23.36
CA LEU A 783 74.89 -31.68 24.44
C LEU A 783 74.15 -30.49 25.06
N GLN A 784 74.70 -29.29 24.89
CA GLN A 784 74.12 -28.05 25.39
C GLN A 784 74.41 -26.93 24.40
N VAL A 785 73.36 -26.23 23.99
CA VAL A 785 73.42 -25.14 23.01
C VAL A 785 72.95 -23.86 23.68
N GLU A 786 73.75 -22.81 23.60
CA GLU A 786 73.39 -21.47 24.06
C GLU A 786 73.08 -20.58 22.85
N LEU A 787 71.81 -20.20 22.73
CA LEU A 787 71.35 -19.30 21.68
C LEU A 787 71.39 -17.87 22.22
N ALA A 788 72.29 -17.07 21.65
CA ALA A 788 72.41 -15.66 22.00
C ALA A 788 71.10 -14.90 21.71
N PRO A 789 70.69 -13.98 22.60
CA PRO A 789 69.48 -13.19 22.40
C PRO A 789 69.62 -12.26 21.20
N GLY A 790 68.51 -12.04 20.49
CA GLY A 790 68.39 -10.87 19.63
C GLY A 790 67.97 -9.64 20.42
N SER A 791 68.05 -8.47 19.79
CA SER A 791 67.53 -7.21 20.33
C SER A 791 66.29 -6.84 19.54
N TYR A 792 65.12 -6.95 20.17
CA TYR A 792 63.83 -6.70 19.52
C TYR A 792 63.07 -5.59 20.25
N PRO A 793 62.51 -4.60 19.52
CA PRO A 793 61.71 -3.54 20.11
C PRO A 793 60.45 -3.99 20.88
N ASP A 794 59.89 -5.17 20.59
CA ASP A 794 58.54 -5.56 21.04
C ASP A 794 58.47 -6.88 21.85
N ARG A 795 59.59 -7.59 21.97
CA ARG A 795 59.70 -8.90 22.64
C ARG A 795 61.04 -9.04 23.37
N GLU A 796 61.07 -9.93 24.35
CA GLU A 796 62.32 -10.34 25.02
C GLU A 796 63.21 -11.15 24.06
N GLY A 797 64.54 -11.05 24.21
CA GLY A 797 65.51 -11.56 23.23
C GLY A 797 65.50 -13.07 23.03
N TRP A 798 64.99 -13.82 24.01
CA TRP A 798 64.89 -15.28 23.98
C TRP A 798 63.63 -15.81 23.27
N TYR A 799 62.64 -14.95 22.99
CA TYR A 799 61.30 -15.39 22.57
C TYR A 799 61.34 -16.27 21.30
N TYR A 800 61.99 -15.80 20.24
CA TYR A 800 62.09 -16.54 18.97
C TYR A 800 62.99 -17.78 19.08
N ALA A 801 64.07 -17.70 19.88
CA ALA A 801 64.92 -18.84 20.18
C ALA A 801 64.15 -19.96 20.90
N SER A 802 63.24 -19.62 21.81
CA SER A 802 62.36 -20.59 22.47
C SER A 802 61.34 -21.20 21.51
N SER A 803 60.80 -20.42 20.58
CA SER A 803 59.92 -20.94 19.52
C SER A 803 60.65 -21.92 18.60
N ALA A 804 61.89 -21.60 18.20
CA ALA A 804 62.74 -22.49 17.43
C ALA A 804 63.05 -23.80 18.20
N SER A 805 63.42 -23.72 19.48
CA SER A 805 63.72 -24.90 20.28
C SER A 805 62.50 -25.82 20.48
N ARG A 806 61.29 -25.23 20.56
CA ARG A 806 60.02 -25.97 20.55
C ARG A 806 59.80 -26.72 19.23
N ARG A 807 60.01 -26.04 18.10
CA ARG A 807 59.87 -26.62 16.76
C ARG A 807 60.82 -27.81 16.56
N VAL A 808 62.11 -27.59 16.81
CA VAL A 808 63.16 -28.61 16.62
C VAL A 808 63.01 -29.80 17.59
N GLY A 809 62.50 -29.56 18.80
CA GLY A 809 62.25 -30.65 19.76
C GLY A 809 60.81 -31.18 19.72
N THR A 810 60.11 -31.04 18.60
CA THR A 810 58.83 -31.73 18.37
C THR A 810 59.13 -33.15 17.92
N GLU A 811 58.46 -34.14 18.53
CA GLU A 811 58.62 -35.55 18.15
C GLU A 811 58.45 -35.76 16.64
N GLY A 812 59.41 -36.43 16.01
CA GLY A 812 59.42 -36.66 14.56
C GLY A 812 59.90 -35.48 13.70
N TYR A 813 60.30 -34.35 14.29
CA TYR A 813 61.02 -33.30 13.56
C TYR A 813 62.28 -33.88 12.92
N THR A 814 62.53 -33.55 11.66
CA THR A 814 63.70 -34.01 10.92
C THR A 814 64.57 -32.81 10.55
N THR A 815 65.83 -32.80 10.97
CA THR A 815 66.80 -31.76 10.62
C THR A 815 67.14 -31.80 9.12
N ALA A 816 67.74 -30.72 8.59
CA ALA A 816 68.20 -30.71 7.20
C ALA A 816 69.21 -31.83 6.86
N SER A 817 69.98 -32.30 7.85
CA SER A 817 70.92 -33.42 7.73
C SER A 817 70.27 -34.81 7.81
N GLY A 818 68.98 -34.88 8.18
CA GLY A 818 68.19 -36.11 8.26
C GLY A 818 68.10 -36.75 9.65
N LEU A 819 68.52 -36.07 10.71
CA LEU A 819 68.39 -36.56 12.09
C LEU A 819 66.98 -36.31 12.62
N VAL A 820 66.41 -37.29 13.31
CA VAL A 820 65.00 -37.29 13.74
C VAL A 820 64.88 -37.15 15.26
N CYS A 821 64.12 -36.14 15.71
CA CYS A 821 63.80 -35.95 17.12
C CYS A 821 62.98 -37.13 17.66
N GLY A 822 63.40 -37.71 18.79
CA GLY A 822 62.83 -38.92 19.39
C GLY A 822 63.49 -40.23 18.92
N GLN A 823 64.37 -40.16 17.92
CA GLN A 823 65.14 -41.32 17.43
C GLN A 823 66.65 -41.06 17.57
N ASP A 824 67.14 -40.00 16.94
CA ASP A 824 68.57 -39.68 16.86
C ASP A 824 69.00 -38.68 17.92
N TYR A 825 68.10 -37.75 18.29
CA TYR A 825 68.31 -36.78 19.35
C TYR A 825 66.99 -36.46 20.07
N GLU A 826 67.08 -35.86 21.25
CA GLU A 826 65.93 -35.41 22.05
C GLU A 826 66.26 -34.08 22.73
N VAL A 827 65.31 -33.15 22.74
CA VAL A 827 65.40 -31.91 23.54
C VAL A 827 64.86 -32.19 24.94
N ILE A 828 65.75 -32.28 25.92
CA ILE A 828 65.39 -32.71 27.29
C ILE A 828 65.22 -31.54 28.26
N HIS A 829 65.80 -30.38 27.96
CA HIS A 829 65.62 -29.17 28.76
C HIS A 829 65.68 -27.91 27.89
N ARG A 830 64.90 -26.91 28.27
CA ARG A 830 64.84 -25.57 27.65
C ARG A 830 64.75 -24.54 28.77
N GLY A 831 65.59 -23.52 28.75
CA GLY A 831 65.56 -22.46 29.74
C GLY A 831 66.12 -21.16 29.17
N SER A 832 65.59 -20.03 29.64
CA SER A 832 66.14 -18.71 29.32
C SER A 832 66.69 -18.08 30.59
N HIS A 833 67.87 -17.46 30.51
CA HIS A 833 68.45 -16.77 31.64
C HIS A 833 67.86 -15.35 31.75
N VAL A 834 67.23 -15.03 32.89
CA VAL A 834 66.46 -13.79 33.08
C VAL A 834 67.26 -12.50 32.94
N ASP A 835 68.58 -12.53 33.21
CA ASP A 835 69.42 -11.33 33.13
C ASP A 835 70.16 -11.17 31.80
N THR A 836 70.26 -12.23 31.00
CA THR A 836 71.07 -12.23 29.77
C THR A 836 70.28 -12.57 28.53
N ASP A 837 69.00 -12.96 28.66
CA ASP A 837 68.13 -13.46 27.60
C ASP A 837 68.73 -14.60 26.75
N VAL A 838 69.81 -15.22 27.21
CA VAL A 838 70.39 -16.39 26.54
C VAL A 838 69.42 -17.55 26.70
N HIS A 839 69.02 -18.15 25.58
CA HIS A 839 68.17 -19.33 25.56
C HIS A 839 69.02 -20.59 25.45
N THR A 840 69.03 -21.40 26.50
CA THR A 840 69.77 -22.65 26.57
C THR A 840 68.87 -23.83 26.23
N VAL A 841 69.37 -24.69 25.33
CA VAL A 841 68.73 -25.95 24.93
C VAL A 841 69.66 -27.09 25.30
N THR A 842 69.15 -28.08 26.04
CA THR A 842 69.91 -29.30 26.36
C THR A 842 69.42 -30.44 25.50
N LEU A 843 70.36 -31.10 24.84
CA LEU A 843 70.15 -32.19 23.91
C LEU A 843 70.61 -33.50 24.53
N ARG A 844 69.96 -34.58 24.12
CA ARG A 844 70.31 -35.96 24.46
C ARG A 844 70.36 -36.80 23.20
N TYR A 845 71.41 -37.60 23.04
CA TYR A 845 71.55 -38.55 21.94
C TYR A 845 71.48 -39.99 22.46
N PRO A 846 70.45 -40.77 22.13
CA PRO A 846 70.25 -42.11 22.70
C PRO A 846 71.42 -43.09 22.49
N ASP A 847 72.22 -42.91 21.43
CA ASP A 847 73.40 -43.72 21.13
C ASP A 847 74.59 -43.45 22.08
N GLN A 848 74.68 -42.25 22.67
CA GLN A 848 75.82 -41.85 23.50
C GLN A 848 75.77 -42.35 24.96
N THR A 849 74.66 -42.90 25.45
CA THR A 849 74.59 -43.45 26.83
C THR A 849 75.01 -44.92 26.93
N ASN A 850 75.18 -45.61 25.80
CA ASN A 850 75.55 -47.02 25.78
C ASN A 850 77.07 -47.29 25.56
N LEU A 851 77.90 -46.26 25.71
CA LEU A 851 79.34 -46.31 25.46
C LEU A 851 80.10 -47.12 26.52
N SER A 852 81.14 -47.83 26.10
CA SER A 852 82.05 -48.54 27.01
C SER A 852 82.99 -47.56 27.74
N VAL A 853 83.71 -48.06 28.75
CA VAL A 853 84.75 -47.26 29.43
C VAL A 853 85.81 -46.78 28.42
N ASP A 854 86.23 -47.64 27.49
CA ASP A 854 87.22 -47.30 26.46
C ASP A 854 86.71 -46.22 25.50
N ASP A 855 85.41 -46.22 25.18
CA ASP A 855 84.79 -45.19 24.34
C ASP A 855 84.81 -43.82 25.04
N TYR A 856 84.51 -43.77 26.35
CA TYR A 856 84.61 -42.54 27.12
C TYR A 856 86.07 -42.09 27.30
N VAL A 857 87.02 -43.02 27.49
CA VAL A 857 88.46 -42.73 27.48
C VAL A 857 88.83 -42.07 26.15
N ALA A 858 88.38 -42.63 25.02
CA ALA A 858 88.65 -42.07 23.70
C ALA A 858 88.07 -40.66 23.51
N GLN A 859 86.89 -40.37 24.07
CA GLN A 859 86.32 -39.01 24.04
C GLN A 859 87.16 -38.03 24.86
N ILE A 860 87.57 -38.40 26.07
CA ILE A 860 88.44 -37.55 26.91
C ILE A 860 89.79 -37.33 26.22
N GLN A 861 90.40 -38.38 25.66
CA GLN A 861 91.64 -38.28 24.88
C GLN A 861 91.48 -37.37 23.66
N SER A 862 90.34 -37.46 22.96
CA SER A 862 90.06 -36.63 21.80
C SER A 862 89.97 -35.15 22.17
N ALA A 863 89.27 -34.81 23.25
CA ALA A 863 89.19 -33.45 23.77
C ALA A 863 90.59 -32.91 24.10
N ILE A 864 91.45 -33.73 24.71
CA ILE A 864 92.84 -33.38 25.01
C ILE A 864 93.66 -33.13 23.73
N ARG A 865 93.52 -33.99 22.72
CA ARG A 865 94.20 -33.79 21.41
C ARG A 865 93.76 -32.51 20.72
N ASN A 866 92.48 -32.17 20.85
CA ASN A 866 91.89 -30.97 20.26
C ASN A 866 92.26 -29.70 21.03
N GLY A 867 92.94 -29.80 22.18
CA GLY A 867 93.29 -28.65 23.00
C GLY A 867 92.10 -28.07 23.76
N GLU A 868 91.02 -28.84 23.94
CA GLU A 868 89.82 -28.39 24.64
C GLU A 868 90.12 -28.21 26.14
N THR A 869 89.53 -27.19 26.75
CA THR A 869 89.69 -26.89 28.19
C THR A 869 88.68 -27.63 29.07
N SER A 870 87.72 -28.33 28.46
CA SER A 870 86.76 -29.19 29.13
C SER A 870 86.11 -30.12 28.13
N VAL A 871 85.68 -31.30 28.58
CA VAL A 871 84.85 -32.22 27.80
C VAL A 871 83.52 -32.45 28.53
N GLN A 872 82.42 -32.42 27.76
CA GLN A 872 81.09 -32.79 28.25
C GLN A 872 80.74 -34.19 27.76
N LEU A 873 80.34 -35.06 28.68
CA LEU A 873 79.99 -36.45 28.42
C LEU A 873 78.56 -36.70 28.85
N GLN A 874 77.80 -37.41 28.03
CA GLN A 874 76.40 -37.71 28.32
C GLN A 874 76.28 -38.93 29.23
N PHE A 875 75.40 -38.86 30.22
CA PHE A 875 75.03 -40.00 31.06
C PHE A 875 73.53 -40.03 31.30
N GLN A 876 73.00 -41.23 31.58
CA GLN A 876 71.60 -41.44 31.89
C GLN A 876 71.43 -41.71 33.39
N SER A 877 70.51 -40.97 34.01
CA SER A 877 70.17 -41.25 35.42
C SER A 877 69.51 -42.62 35.54
N GLY A 878 70.08 -43.51 36.35
CA GLY A 878 69.55 -44.84 36.62
C GLY A 878 70.22 -45.97 35.83
N ASP A 879 71.23 -45.68 35.01
CA ASP A 879 72.11 -46.69 34.42
C ASP A 879 73.57 -46.55 34.92
N ASP A 880 74.46 -47.40 34.41
CA ASP A 880 75.87 -47.41 34.79
C ASP A 880 76.75 -46.46 33.95
N SER A 881 76.18 -45.64 33.05
CA SER A 881 76.96 -44.72 32.18
C SER A 881 77.78 -43.72 32.99
N ARG A 882 77.22 -43.19 34.08
CA ARG A 882 77.96 -42.29 35.00
C ARG A 882 79.18 -42.97 35.61
N PHE A 883 79.01 -44.21 36.09
CA PHE A 883 80.11 -44.96 36.69
C PHE A 883 81.22 -45.25 35.65
N ARG A 884 80.83 -45.60 34.41
CA ARG A 884 81.77 -45.78 33.29
C ARG A 884 82.55 -44.50 32.96
N ILE A 885 81.91 -43.33 33.00
CA ILE A 885 82.58 -42.03 32.85
C ILE A 885 83.56 -41.77 34.00
N GLU A 886 83.17 -42.07 35.24
CA GLU A 886 84.04 -41.91 36.42
C GLU A 886 85.26 -42.84 36.38
N GLU A 887 85.09 -44.05 35.84
CA GLU A 887 86.19 -45.00 35.58
C GLU A 887 87.11 -44.49 34.46
N ALA A 888 86.55 -44.05 33.33
CA ALA A 888 87.31 -43.46 32.23
C ALA A 888 88.12 -42.22 32.65
N TYR A 889 87.52 -41.32 33.44
CA TYR A 889 88.24 -40.21 34.06
C TYR A 889 89.42 -40.74 34.88
N SER A 890 89.20 -41.77 35.72
CA SER A 890 90.22 -42.23 36.66
C SER A 890 91.41 -42.85 35.94
N ILE A 891 91.18 -43.52 34.81
CA ILE A 891 92.23 -44.01 33.91
C ILE A 891 93.03 -42.83 33.34
N VAL A 892 92.37 -41.85 32.73
CA VAL A 892 93.05 -40.74 32.02
C VAL A 892 93.72 -39.76 33.00
N ASN A 893 93.26 -39.71 34.25
CA ASN A 893 93.81 -38.86 35.31
C ASN A 893 94.88 -39.56 36.18
N GLU A 894 95.22 -40.82 35.90
CA GLU A 894 96.30 -41.52 36.61
C GLU A 894 97.65 -40.84 36.33
N ASP A 895 98.44 -40.58 37.37
CA ASP A 895 99.75 -39.91 37.24
C ASP A 895 100.67 -40.73 36.34
N GLY A 896 101.20 -40.10 35.28
CA GLY A 896 102.01 -40.78 34.27
C GLY A 896 101.23 -41.55 33.20
N TYR A 897 99.89 -41.54 33.20
CA TYR A 897 99.09 -42.02 32.08
C TYR A 897 99.47 -41.28 30.80
N SER A 898 99.77 -42.02 29.72
CA SER A 898 100.25 -41.43 28.47
C SER A 898 99.56 -42.01 27.23
N PHE A 899 99.27 -41.14 26.27
CA PHE A 899 98.72 -41.47 24.97
C PHE A 899 99.11 -40.39 23.96
N ASP A 900 99.40 -40.75 22.70
CA ASP A 900 99.68 -39.82 21.59
C ASP A 900 100.65 -38.65 21.91
N GLY A 901 101.60 -38.86 22.83
CA GLY A 901 102.57 -37.84 23.26
C GLY A 901 102.12 -36.90 24.38
N TYR A 902 100.91 -37.08 24.92
CA TYR A 902 100.40 -36.39 26.11
C TYR A 902 100.52 -37.28 27.33
N THR A 903 101.04 -36.73 28.43
CA THR A 903 101.18 -37.43 29.72
C THR A 903 100.50 -36.64 30.83
N CYS A 904 99.61 -37.29 31.59
CA CYS A 904 98.96 -36.71 32.77
C CYS A 904 100.01 -36.35 33.84
N GLY A 905 99.90 -35.15 34.41
CA GLY A 905 100.88 -34.60 35.38
C GLY A 905 102.09 -33.91 34.74
N VAL A 906 102.28 -34.04 33.41
CA VAL A 906 103.35 -33.38 32.65
C VAL A 906 102.79 -32.39 31.63
N ASN A 907 101.85 -32.83 30.78
CA ASN A 907 101.28 -32.01 29.71
C ASN A 907 99.89 -31.49 30.05
N TYR A 908 99.12 -32.24 30.85
CA TYR A 908 97.79 -31.86 31.28
C TYR A 908 97.46 -32.45 32.65
N THR A 909 96.43 -31.92 33.29
CA THR A 909 95.75 -32.52 34.45
C THR A 909 94.24 -32.42 34.26
N LEU A 910 93.49 -33.43 34.69
CA LEU A 910 92.03 -33.35 34.75
C LEU A 910 91.61 -32.75 36.09
N GLY A 911 90.72 -31.76 36.02
CA GLY A 911 90.27 -30.97 37.16
C GLY A 911 88.84 -31.31 37.61
N THR A 912 88.19 -30.29 38.17
CA THR A 912 86.83 -30.33 38.73
C THR A 912 85.86 -31.14 37.86
N ARG A 913 85.16 -32.08 38.52
CA ARG A 913 84.07 -32.89 37.98
C ARG A 913 82.74 -32.25 38.36
N GLY A 914 81.92 -31.92 37.36
CA GLY A 914 80.56 -31.42 37.58
C GLY A 914 79.54 -32.30 36.87
N SER A 915 78.69 -33.01 37.61
CA SER A 915 77.58 -33.77 37.04
C SER A 915 76.27 -33.04 37.32
N ASN A 916 75.50 -32.73 36.28
CA ASN A 916 74.14 -32.24 36.45
C ASN A 916 73.17 -33.40 36.16
N SER A 917 72.61 -33.99 37.22
CA SER A 917 71.66 -35.11 37.11
C SER A 917 70.33 -34.74 36.46
N SER A 918 69.98 -33.44 36.41
CA SER A 918 68.77 -32.97 35.72
C SER A 918 68.96 -32.89 34.20
N THR A 919 70.20 -32.65 33.73
CA THR A 919 70.51 -32.57 32.29
C THR A 919 71.22 -33.81 31.76
N GLY A 920 71.69 -34.72 32.63
CA GLY A 920 72.44 -35.90 32.21
C GLY A 920 73.82 -35.57 31.63
N ILE A 921 74.41 -34.42 31.99
CA ILE A 921 75.72 -33.98 31.48
C ILE A 921 76.77 -34.08 32.58
N TYR A 922 77.90 -34.73 32.26
CA TYR A 922 79.10 -34.83 33.09
C TYR A 922 80.22 -34.01 32.47
N THR A 923 80.66 -32.95 33.14
CA THR A 923 81.74 -32.08 32.66
C THR A 923 83.04 -32.40 33.38
N ILE A 924 84.10 -32.58 32.59
CA ILE A 924 85.48 -32.76 33.05
C ILE A 924 86.27 -31.53 32.57
N SER A 925 86.89 -30.79 33.49
CA SER A 925 87.81 -29.71 33.11
C SER A 925 89.20 -30.26 32.79
N ILE A 926 89.84 -29.69 31.78
CA ILE A 926 91.19 -30.05 31.32
C ILE A 926 92.07 -28.81 31.51
N GLN A 927 93.15 -28.95 32.27
CA GLN A 927 94.15 -27.90 32.43
C GLN A 927 95.45 -28.35 31.77
N TYR A 928 95.93 -27.59 30.79
CA TYR A 928 97.22 -27.85 30.16
C TYR A 928 98.33 -27.21 30.98
N ILE A 929 99.36 -28.00 31.28
CA ILE A 929 100.54 -27.52 31.98
C ILE A 929 101.47 -26.99 30.89
N SER A 930 101.62 -25.67 30.82
CA SER A 930 102.69 -25.08 30.00
C SER A 930 104.05 -25.39 30.65
N GLU A 931 105.09 -25.58 29.85
CA GLU A 931 106.47 -25.53 30.37
C GLU A 931 106.77 -24.20 31.07
#